data_AF-A0A445LXP3-F1
#
_entry.id   AF-A0A445LXP3-F1
#
_cell.length_a   1.000
_cell.length_b   1.000
_cell.length_c   1.000
_cell.angle_alpha   90.00
_cell.angle_beta   90.00
_cell.angle_gamma   90.00
#
_symmetry.space_group_name_H-M   'P 1'
#
loop_
_entity.id
_entity.type
_entity.pdbx_description
1 polymer ?
#
loop_
_entity_poly.entity_id
_entity_poly.type
_entity_poly.pdbx_seq_one_letter_code
_entity_poly.pdbx_strand_id
1 'polypeptide(L)'
;MEPQQEMEWNEAQKIPISVDLEVVAKKQLQFLATVDKNRHLYDGPALDRAIYRYNACWIPLLAKHSESPIFEGPLVVPLDCEWIWHCHRLNPVRYKTDCEELYGRVLDNFGVATTVEGICGWQTEEIWNKLYPDEPYNADLVNLLPEDISKRISKLEKYTKYDLISAAKRQSPFFYQVSRTHMKNDLFIKEAVARYKGFLHLIKRNKEKGIKRFCVPTYDIDLIWHSHQLHPVAYCKDLNEALGKVLEHDDTDSDRTKGKKLDLGFSGTTRQWEVTFGTRYWKAGAMYRGNAPSPITSNPFPSSITCKKVVSSNEYPQEISLPDRKVMEVLLEFIGVKNLPEGQEGDLCVLFSKSQPDAFFDAKRRLSILSVSREKQVASFRCEPTGELLFELMSSSSSKLSIRKSTKTLGSASFSMKDYLDPVSKLYVEKWLELVPGSGTMSSKPILLRVAISFTVPVLAPYTLEMTQSRPFSKNTCLFNLPVRPQHAKSWTHVTDENGTRIISLQMRDLKNAKNIGNPGKEVVGLMKSGETRTLAEFMENGWSILENLWLFHLPNKSTNDGHLFELTGANKRVRIFPGRKLDYELRHNGKRGNEMDFLTAVEFSIEEPYGKAVALLDLRSRHVTAKEKWMVLPGIILTFIASNIMKKEGYEGIIAKSKDLKVNGPNEENEKTVLNGTGLSSTNMCNEDEGITYKSEISIGGCGNAVESGGCGAGCGGGCGNLIKSGGCGGCGAGCGGCGGGCGGGCGSMLKSGGCGGCGGGCGGCGGGCGNRLESSGCGGCGGDLMDSKCGIDEHFIEELKYVNEEAVTA
;
A
#
# COMPACT_ATOMS: atom_id res chain seq x y z
N MET A 1 -20.79 -23.45 15.84
CA MET A 1 -20.35 -22.70 17.04
C MET A 1 -20.82 -23.49 18.25
N GLU A 2 -20.40 -23.17 19.47
CA GLU A 2 -21.11 -23.70 20.65
C GLU A 2 -22.47 -22.97 20.79
N PRO A 3 -23.52 -23.57 21.39
CA PRO A 3 -24.86 -22.95 21.44
C PRO A 3 -24.89 -21.55 22.05
N GLN A 4 -24.07 -21.28 23.07
CA GLN A 4 -23.94 -19.94 23.66
C GLN A 4 -23.32 -18.92 22.68
N GLN A 5 -22.38 -19.36 21.83
CA GLN A 5 -21.71 -18.48 20.87
C GLN A 5 -22.64 -18.12 19.70
N GLU A 6 -23.47 -19.08 19.28
CA GLU A 6 -24.55 -18.85 18.32
C GLU A 6 -25.64 -17.91 18.91
N MET A 7 -25.97 -18.06 20.19
CA MET A 7 -26.84 -17.12 20.91
C MET A 7 -26.24 -15.70 20.93
N GLU A 8 -24.99 -15.52 21.36
CA GLU A 8 -24.34 -14.21 21.38
C GLU A 8 -24.25 -13.57 19.97
N TRP A 9 -24.00 -14.37 18.93
CA TRP A 9 -24.03 -13.89 17.55
C TRP A 9 -25.43 -13.44 17.12
N ASN A 10 -26.46 -14.22 17.45
CA ASN A 10 -27.85 -13.89 17.12
C ASN A 10 -28.35 -12.65 17.90
N GLU A 11 -27.96 -12.47 19.16
CA GLU A 11 -28.22 -11.22 19.89
C GLU A 11 -27.51 -10.02 19.26
N ALA A 12 -26.26 -10.18 18.79
CA ALA A 12 -25.56 -9.12 18.07
C ALA A 12 -26.32 -8.70 16.80
N GLN A 13 -26.87 -9.64 16.03
CA GLN A 13 -27.62 -9.31 14.80
C GLN A 13 -28.92 -8.54 15.05
N LYS A 14 -29.50 -8.63 16.27
CA LYS A 14 -30.68 -7.84 16.69
C LYS A 14 -30.38 -6.37 16.95
N ILE A 15 -29.12 -5.94 17.02
CA ILE A 15 -28.77 -4.52 17.21
C ILE A 15 -29.47 -3.68 16.12
N PRO A 16 -30.31 -2.70 16.51
CA PRO A 16 -31.02 -1.86 15.55
C PRO A 16 -30.02 -0.96 14.83
N ILE A 17 -30.23 -0.82 13.53
CA ILE A 17 -29.53 0.11 12.65
C ILE A 17 -30.61 0.70 11.74
N SER A 18 -30.75 2.02 11.74
CA SER A 18 -31.80 2.76 11.03
C SER A 18 -31.40 3.22 9.62
N VAL A 19 -30.16 2.91 9.22
CA VAL A 19 -29.56 3.25 7.92
C VAL A 19 -29.29 1.98 7.10
N ASP A 20 -29.54 2.01 5.80
CA ASP A 20 -29.03 0.98 4.88
C ASP A 20 -27.52 1.14 4.69
N LEU A 21 -26.75 0.48 5.56
CA LEU A 21 -25.29 0.51 5.52
C LEU A 21 -24.72 -0.24 4.30
N GLU A 22 -25.48 -1.12 3.63
CA GLU A 22 -25.00 -1.76 2.39
C GLU A 22 -24.99 -0.76 1.23
N VAL A 23 -26.01 0.09 1.13
CA VAL A 23 -26.08 1.19 0.16
C VAL A 23 -25.09 2.31 0.51
N VAL A 24 -25.04 2.73 1.78
CA VAL A 24 -24.17 3.85 2.19
C VAL A 24 -22.69 3.50 2.05
N ALA A 25 -22.28 2.26 2.33
CA ALA A 25 -20.89 1.84 2.10
C ALA A 25 -20.49 1.89 0.61
N LYS A 26 -21.39 1.52 -0.31
CA LYS A 26 -21.14 1.63 -1.76
C LYS A 26 -20.99 3.10 -2.18
N LYS A 27 -21.83 3.99 -1.66
CA LYS A 27 -21.70 5.45 -1.87
C LYS A 27 -20.40 6.00 -1.29
N GLN A 28 -20.01 5.63 -0.07
CA GLN A 28 -18.74 6.02 0.53
C GLN A 28 -17.54 5.56 -0.30
N LEU A 29 -17.56 4.33 -0.83
CA LEU A 29 -16.50 3.80 -1.73
C LEU A 29 -16.48 4.46 -3.12
N GLN A 30 -17.53 5.17 -3.53
CA GLN A 30 -17.54 6.03 -4.72
C GLN A 30 -16.99 7.43 -4.37
N PHE A 31 -17.49 8.03 -3.29
CA PHE A 31 -17.02 9.32 -2.77
C PHE A 31 -15.51 9.34 -2.51
N LEU A 32 -14.99 8.38 -1.72
CA LEU A 32 -13.56 8.27 -1.42
C LEU A 32 -12.71 8.08 -2.69
N ALA A 33 -13.23 7.38 -3.71
CA ALA A 33 -12.55 7.22 -4.99
C ALA A 33 -12.55 8.51 -5.83
N THR A 34 -13.48 9.44 -5.61
CA THR A 34 -13.48 10.76 -6.24
C THR A 34 -12.57 11.74 -5.49
N VAL A 35 -12.48 11.66 -4.15
CA VAL A 35 -11.48 12.41 -3.38
C VAL A 35 -10.06 11.96 -3.72
N ASP A 36 -9.82 10.66 -3.93
CA ASP A 36 -8.48 10.16 -4.30
C ASP A 36 -8.04 10.53 -5.73
N LYS A 37 -8.96 10.98 -6.59
CA LYS A 37 -8.65 11.65 -7.87
C LYS A 37 -8.29 13.13 -7.70
N ASN A 38 -8.47 13.67 -6.50
CA ASN A 38 -8.29 15.08 -6.15
C ASN A 38 -7.39 15.20 -4.91
N ARG A 39 -6.24 14.50 -4.88
CA ARG A 39 -5.33 14.41 -3.72
C ARG A 39 -4.77 15.76 -3.23
N HIS A 40 -4.94 16.84 -3.99
CA HIS A 40 -4.74 18.22 -3.49
C HIS A 40 -5.66 18.56 -2.30
N LEU A 41 -6.73 17.79 -2.06
CA LEU A 41 -7.58 17.89 -0.87
C LEU A 41 -7.00 17.20 0.37
N TYR A 42 -5.88 16.46 0.26
CA TYR A 42 -5.24 15.79 1.41
C TYR A 42 -4.23 16.68 2.17
N ASP A 43 -3.71 17.74 1.54
CA ASP A 43 -2.64 18.58 2.09
C ASP A 43 -2.60 19.98 1.42
N GLY A 44 -2.02 20.96 2.11
CA GLY A 44 -1.64 22.25 1.51
C GLY A 44 -2.79 23.24 1.22
N PRO A 45 -2.55 24.27 0.37
CA PRO A 45 -3.44 25.42 0.23
C PRO A 45 -4.87 25.10 -0.23
N ALA A 46 -5.05 24.02 -1.00
CA ALA A 46 -6.37 23.57 -1.44
C ALA A 46 -7.17 22.94 -0.29
N LEU A 47 -6.52 22.18 0.61
CA LEU A 47 -7.12 21.72 1.88
C LEU A 47 -7.44 22.90 2.80
N ASP A 48 -6.54 23.88 2.94
CA ASP A 48 -6.79 25.08 3.75
C ASP A 48 -8.02 25.85 3.22
N ARG A 49 -8.14 26.02 1.90
CA ARG A 49 -9.31 26.67 1.28
C ARG A 49 -10.58 25.86 1.45
N ALA A 50 -10.52 24.53 1.33
CA ALA A 50 -11.64 23.64 1.59
C ALA A 50 -12.15 23.78 3.03
N ILE A 51 -11.24 23.88 4.02
CA ILE A 51 -11.58 24.10 5.44
C ILE A 51 -12.24 25.47 5.65
N TYR A 52 -11.75 26.51 4.96
CA TYR A 52 -12.40 27.83 4.99
C TYR A 52 -13.80 27.80 4.36
N ARG A 53 -13.96 27.28 3.13
CA ARG A 53 -15.26 27.19 2.44
C ARG A 53 -16.25 26.31 3.21
N TYR A 54 -15.77 25.24 3.85
CA TYR A 54 -16.57 24.41 4.75
C TYR A 54 -17.17 25.22 5.92
N ASN A 55 -16.33 25.95 6.67
CA ASN A 55 -16.78 26.71 7.85
C ASN A 55 -17.58 27.98 7.48
N ALA A 56 -17.14 28.74 6.47
CA ALA A 56 -17.72 30.03 6.10
C ALA A 56 -18.99 29.90 5.25
N CYS A 57 -19.06 28.88 4.38
CA CYS A 57 -20.09 28.77 3.35
C CYS A 57 -20.96 27.52 3.53
N TRP A 58 -20.38 26.31 3.55
CA TRP A 58 -21.16 25.08 3.54
C TRP A 58 -21.95 24.82 4.84
N ILE A 59 -21.30 24.75 6.01
CA ILE A 59 -22.03 24.40 7.24
C ILE A 59 -23.06 25.47 7.68
N PRO A 60 -22.86 26.79 7.46
CA PRO A 60 -23.94 27.78 7.65
C PRO A 60 -25.09 27.66 6.65
N LEU A 61 -24.83 27.24 5.40
CA LEU A 61 -25.88 26.98 4.40
C LEU A 61 -26.70 25.73 4.76
N LEU A 62 -26.02 24.64 5.13
CA LEU A 62 -26.64 23.41 5.62
C LEU A 62 -27.48 23.67 6.88
N ALA A 63 -26.97 24.48 7.82
CA ALA A 63 -27.73 24.90 8.99
C ALA A 63 -29.05 25.57 8.60
N LYS A 64 -29.01 26.64 7.77
CA LYS A 64 -30.20 27.36 7.29
C LYS A 64 -31.23 26.43 6.63
N HIS A 65 -30.78 25.57 5.72
CA HIS A 65 -31.66 24.60 5.04
C HIS A 65 -32.27 23.58 6.02
N SER A 66 -31.54 23.21 7.08
CA SER A 66 -32.02 22.33 8.16
C SER A 66 -32.97 23.01 9.15
N GLU A 67 -33.12 24.34 9.12
CA GLU A 67 -34.15 25.07 9.87
C GLU A 67 -35.40 25.30 9.02
N SER A 68 -35.20 25.65 7.75
CA SER A 68 -36.24 25.86 6.74
C SER A 68 -35.68 25.53 5.36
N PRO A 69 -36.25 24.54 4.62
CA PRO A 69 -35.80 24.20 3.28
C PRO A 69 -35.82 25.42 2.35
N ILE A 70 -34.67 25.72 1.72
CA ILE A 70 -34.49 26.95 0.94
C ILE A 70 -35.17 26.83 -0.45
N PHE A 71 -35.32 25.60 -0.95
CA PHE A 71 -35.99 25.24 -2.20
C PHE A 71 -36.47 23.79 -2.15
N GLU A 72 -37.30 23.38 -3.12
CA GLU A 72 -37.70 21.99 -3.32
C GLU A 72 -36.58 21.20 -4.01
N GLY A 73 -35.87 20.36 -3.25
CA GLY A 73 -34.79 19.51 -3.74
C GLY A 73 -33.66 19.38 -2.71
N PRO A 74 -32.70 18.45 -2.92
CA PRO A 74 -31.53 18.34 -2.07
C PRO A 74 -30.51 19.45 -2.38
N LEU A 75 -29.81 19.93 -1.35
CA LEU A 75 -28.54 20.62 -1.52
C LEU A 75 -27.52 19.64 -2.14
N VAL A 76 -26.78 20.08 -3.16
CA VAL A 76 -25.57 19.37 -3.60
C VAL A 76 -24.37 20.05 -2.94
N VAL A 77 -23.58 19.29 -2.20
CA VAL A 77 -22.38 19.80 -1.52
C VAL A 77 -21.21 19.91 -2.51
N PRO A 78 -20.37 20.96 -2.48
CA PRO A 78 -19.10 20.98 -3.22
C PRO A 78 -18.12 19.90 -2.75
N LEU A 79 -17.39 19.22 -3.65
CA LEU A 79 -16.54 18.05 -3.34
C LEU A 79 -15.53 18.31 -2.21
N ASP A 80 -14.93 19.50 -2.19
CA ASP A 80 -13.96 19.91 -1.19
C ASP A 80 -14.61 20.12 0.19
N CYS A 81 -15.75 20.81 0.23
CA CYS A 81 -16.57 20.97 1.43
C CYS A 81 -17.10 19.61 1.92
N GLU A 82 -17.42 18.70 1.00
CA GLU A 82 -17.87 17.34 1.29
C GLU A 82 -16.76 16.52 1.98
N TRP A 83 -15.52 16.65 1.52
CA TRP A 83 -14.35 16.02 2.15
C TRP A 83 -14.11 16.53 3.58
N ILE A 84 -14.15 17.84 3.81
CA ILE A 84 -14.01 18.37 5.18
C ILE A 84 -15.17 17.92 6.07
N TRP A 85 -16.40 17.92 5.55
CA TRP A 85 -17.58 17.45 6.27
C TRP A 85 -17.56 15.94 6.55
N HIS A 86 -16.94 15.15 5.67
CA HIS A 86 -16.65 13.73 5.90
C HIS A 86 -15.65 13.57 7.06
N CYS A 87 -14.47 14.20 6.96
CA CYS A 87 -13.44 14.15 8.00
C CYS A 87 -13.92 14.65 9.38
N HIS A 88 -14.84 15.62 9.41
CA HIS A 88 -15.44 16.10 10.66
C HIS A 88 -16.43 15.08 11.26
N ARG A 89 -17.35 14.53 10.45
CA ARG A 89 -18.33 13.52 10.92
C ARG A 89 -17.69 12.24 11.46
N LEU A 90 -16.50 11.87 10.94
CA LEU A 90 -15.72 10.74 11.46
C LEU A 90 -15.17 10.95 12.89
N ASN A 91 -15.35 12.12 13.49
CA ASN A 91 -15.33 12.30 14.94
C ASN A 91 -16.75 12.65 15.43
N PRO A 92 -17.64 11.64 15.62
CA PRO A 92 -19.08 11.88 15.79
C PRO A 92 -19.42 12.66 17.07
N VAL A 93 -18.61 12.53 18.13
CA VAL A 93 -18.82 13.30 19.36
C VAL A 93 -18.41 14.77 19.17
N ARG A 94 -17.25 15.04 18.55
CA ARG A 94 -16.85 16.43 18.25
C ARG A 94 -17.82 17.09 17.29
N TYR A 95 -18.21 16.41 16.23
CA TYR A 95 -19.17 16.90 15.24
C TYR A 95 -20.52 17.26 15.87
N LYS A 96 -21.05 16.38 16.74
CA LYS A 96 -22.26 16.65 17.52
C LYS A 96 -22.12 17.94 18.33
N THR A 97 -21.05 18.05 19.12
CA THR A 97 -20.80 19.21 19.98
C THR A 97 -20.64 20.50 19.17
N ASP A 98 -19.86 20.51 18.09
CA ASP A 98 -19.70 21.70 17.24
C ASP A 98 -21.03 22.15 16.60
N CYS A 99 -21.87 21.21 16.14
CA CYS A 99 -23.17 21.57 15.56
C CYS A 99 -24.13 22.13 16.63
N GLU A 100 -24.14 21.55 17.83
CA GLU A 100 -24.96 22.04 18.95
C GLU A 100 -24.46 23.40 19.49
N GLU A 101 -23.14 23.61 19.63
CA GLU A 101 -22.55 24.88 20.05
C GLU A 101 -22.74 26.02 19.02
N LEU A 102 -22.58 25.72 17.72
CA LEU A 102 -22.60 26.75 16.67
C LEU A 102 -24.00 26.99 16.08
N TYR A 103 -24.86 25.97 16.02
CA TYR A 103 -26.15 26.01 15.31
C TYR A 103 -27.33 25.46 16.12
N GLY A 104 -27.14 25.12 17.40
CA GLY A 104 -28.21 24.70 18.32
C GLY A 104 -28.85 23.34 18.03
N ARG A 105 -28.35 22.61 17.01
CA ARG A 105 -28.88 21.32 16.56
C ARG A 105 -27.78 20.47 15.95
N VAL A 106 -27.93 19.15 15.96
CA VAL A 106 -27.10 18.27 15.11
C VAL A 106 -27.54 18.45 13.66
N LEU A 107 -26.58 18.67 12.75
CA LEU A 107 -26.83 18.74 11.31
C LEU A 107 -26.61 17.35 10.70
N ASP A 108 -27.52 16.88 9.86
CA ASP A 108 -27.44 15.57 9.21
C ASP A 108 -27.41 15.74 7.67
N ASN A 109 -27.45 14.62 6.95
CA ASN A 109 -27.51 14.56 5.49
C ASN A 109 -28.94 14.52 4.91
N PHE A 110 -29.97 14.77 5.73
CA PHE A 110 -31.33 14.96 5.23
C PHE A 110 -31.39 16.13 4.24
N GLY A 111 -31.89 15.88 3.02
CA GLY A 111 -31.90 16.88 1.96
C GLY A 111 -30.50 17.24 1.43
N VAL A 112 -29.51 16.36 1.56
CA VAL A 112 -28.18 16.56 0.96
C VAL A 112 -27.82 15.40 0.03
N ALA A 113 -27.44 15.75 -1.20
CA ALA A 113 -26.90 14.84 -2.21
C ALA A 113 -25.37 14.98 -2.30
N THR A 114 -24.67 13.86 -2.54
CA THR A 114 -23.22 13.86 -2.76
C THR A 114 -22.88 14.29 -4.19
N THR A 115 -21.71 14.90 -4.38
CA THR A 115 -21.17 15.22 -5.72
C THR A 115 -21.16 14.02 -6.67
N VAL A 116 -20.98 12.81 -6.16
CA VAL A 116 -20.79 11.61 -6.99
C VAL A 116 -22.08 10.96 -7.48
N GLU A 117 -23.26 11.43 -7.05
CA GLU A 117 -24.56 10.90 -7.48
C GLU A 117 -25.05 11.44 -8.84
N GLY A 118 -24.35 12.40 -9.43
CA GLY A 118 -24.73 12.99 -10.73
C GLY A 118 -25.98 13.88 -10.68
N ILE A 119 -26.48 14.19 -9.49
CA ILE A 119 -27.59 15.12 -9.26
C ILE A 119 -27.14 16.53 -9.64
N CYS A 120 -27.97 17.25 -10.42
CA CYS A 120 -27.59 18.54 -10.96
C CYS A 120 -27.63 19.64 -9.88
N GLY A 121 -26.46 20.07 -9.42
CA GLY A 121 -26.30 21.04 -8.32
C GLY A 121 -26.71 22.49 -8.62
N TRP A 122 -27.30 22.78 -9.78
CA TRP A 122 -27.53 24.15 -10.27
C TRP A 122 -28.29 25.05 -9.29
N GLN A 123 -29.33 24.53 -8.60
CA GLN A 123 -30.08 25.27 -7.58
C GLN A 123 -29.20 25.64 -6.38
N THR A 124 -28.29 24.73 -6.00
CA THR A 124 -27.34 24.99 -4.90
C THR A 124 -26.26 25.96 -5.34
N GLU A 125 -25.77 25.86 -6.58
CA GLU A 125 -24.82 26.80 -7.18
C GLU A 125 -25.38 28.22 -7.30
N GLU A 126 -26.63 28.40 -7.72
CA GLU A 126 -27.29 29.71 -7.77
C GLU A 126 -27.38 30.35 -6.38
N ILE A 127 -27.88 29.59 -5.40
CA ILE A 127 -28.01 30.04 -3.99
C ILE A 127 -26.63 30.31 -3.37
N TRP A 128 -25.66 29.46 -3.64
CA TRP A 128 -24.29 29.61 -3.17
C TRP A 128 -23.64 30.87 -3.72
N ASN A 129 -23.65 31.06 -5.05
CA ASN A 129 -23.05 32.23 -5.69
C ASN A 129 -23.76 33.56 -5.29
N LYS A 130 -25.05 33.49 -4.94
CA LYS A 130 -25.82 34.63 -4.40
C LYS A 130 -25.48 34.96 -2.93
N LEU A 131 -25.11 33.97 -2.13
CA LEU A 131 -24.74 34.15 -0.72
C LEU A 131 -23.23 34.41 -0.51
N TYR A 132 -22.40 33.90 -1.42
CA TYR A 132 -20.94 33.84 -1.30
C TYR A 132 -20.25 34.29 -2.61
N PRO A 133 -20.47 35.54 -3.07
CA PRO A 133 -19.99 36.00 -4.39
C PRO A 133 -18.45 35.97 -4.55
N ASP A 134 -17.69 36.10 -3.45
CA ASP A 134 -16.22 36.04 -3.44
C ASP A 134 -15.65 34.60 -3.44
N GLU A 135 -16.50 33.59 -3.28
CA GLU A 135 -16.14 32.18 -3.17
C GLU A 135 -17.08 31.33 -4.05
N PRO A 136 -16.88 31.27 -5.38
CA PRO A 136 -17.81 30.59 -6.29
C PRO A 136 -17.99 29.10 -5.96
N TYR A 137 -19.14 28.51 -6.31
CA TYR A 137 -19.45 27.09 -6.05
C TYR A 137 -18.39 26.15 -6.67
N ASN A 138 -18.06 26.37 -7.95
CA ASN A 138 -17.00 25.68 -8.68
C ASN A 138 -15.67 26.46 -8.62
N ALA A 139 -15.04 26.51 -7.44
CA ALA A 139 -13.78 27.25 -7.23
C ALA A 139 -12.54 26.47 -7.70
N ASP A 140 -11.60 27.15 -8.37
CA ASP A 140 -10.24 26.64 -8.60
C ASP A 140 -9.45 26.71 -7.28
N LEU A 141 -9.14 25.54 -6.71
CA LEU A 141 -8.43 25.42 -5.43
C LEU A 141 -6.89 25.44 -5.58
N VAL A 142 -6.37 25.41 -6.81
CA VAL A 142 -4.95 25.18 -7.12
C VAL A 142 -4.24 26.47 -7.55
N ASN A 143 -4.89 27.31 -8.35
CA ASN A 143 -4.25 28.45 -9.02
C ASN A 143 -4.38 29.80 -8.28
N LEU A 144 -4.65 29.82 -6.97
CA LEU A 144 -4.92 31.05 -6.21
C LEU A 144 -3.85 31.34 -5.14
N LEU A 145 -3.53 32.63 -4.98
CA LEU A 145 -2.44 33.10 -4.11
C LEU A 145 -2.68 32.73 -2.63
N PRO A 146 -1.65 32.26 -1.88
CA PRO A 146 -1.81 31.78 -0.48
C PRO A 146 -2.16 32.82 0.60
N GLU A 147 -2.63 34.01 0.22
CA GLU A 147 -2.68 35.17 1.12
C GLU A 147 -3.82 35.06 2.15
N ASP A 148 -3.44 34.45 3.28
CA ASP A 148 -4.08 34.51 4.58
C ASP A 148 -5.49 33.90 4.68
N ILE A 149 -5.67 32.70 4.11
CA ILE A 149 -6.81 31.81 4.44
C ILE A 149 -6.92 31.64 5.97
N SER A 150 -5.79 31.53 6.69
CA SER A 150 -5.75 31.52 8.16
C SER A 150 -6.37 32.78 8.80
N LYS A 151 -6.05 33.99 8.32
CA LYS A 151 -6.68 35.24 8.80
C LYS A 151 -8.11 35.45 8.28
N ARG A 152 -8.57 34.68 7.28
CA ARG A 152 -10.00 34.60 6.93
C ARG A 152 -10.74 33.71 7.94
N ILE A 153 -10.21 32.52 8.24
CA ILE A 153 -10.77 31.61 9.26
C ILE A 153 -10.83 32.29 10.63
N SER A 154 -9.76 32.98 11.05
CA SER A 154 -9.72 33.66 12.36
C SER A 154 -10.65 34.89 12.47
N LYS A 155 -11.35 35.27 11.40
CA LYS A 155 -12.39 36.32 11.39
C LYS A 155 -13.82 35.75 11.39
N LEU A 156 -13.98 34.42 11.30
CA LEU A 156 -15.30 33.80 11.33
C LEU A 156 -15.86 33.82 12.74
N GLU A 157 -17.08 34.32 12.91
CA GLU A 157 -17.82 34.28 14.18
C GLU A 157 -18.15 32.84 14.62
N LYS A 158 -18.31 31.94 13.64
CA LYS A 158 -18.64 30.52 13.83
C LYS A 158 -17.74 29.66 12.96
N TYR A 159 -16.92 28.83 13.61
CA TYR A 159 -16.08 27.82 12.98
C TYR A 159 -15.75 26.71 14.01
N THR A 160 -15.48 25.49 13.56
CA THR A 160 -15.04 24.42 14.47
C THR A 160 -13.59 24.62 14.92
N LYS A 161 -13.33 24.33 16.19
CA LYS A 161 -11.97 24.28 16.78
C LYS A 161 -11.30 22.91 16.62
N TYR A 162 -11.93 21.98 15.89
CA TYR A 162 -11.36 20.67 15.57
C TYR A 162 -10.24 20.82 14.54
N ASP A 163 -9.14 20.08 14.72
CA ASP A 163 -8.04 20.05 13.76
C ASP A 163 -8.41 19.22 12.52
N LEU A 164 -9.08 19.88 11.58
CA LEU A 164 -9.50 19.34 10.30
C LEU A 164 -8.31 19.01 9.37
N ILE A 165 -7.15 19.66 9.55
CA ILE A 165 -5.94 19.35 8.78
C ILE A 165 -5.40 17.99 9.21
N SER A 166 -5.25 17.77 10.52
CA SER A 166 -4.86 16.46 11.06
C SER A 166 -5.92 15.40 10.79
N ALA A 167 -7.23 15.74 10.79
CA ALA A 167 -8.29 14.79 10.43
C ALA A 167 -8.19 14.34 8.96
N ALA A 168 -8.06 15.28 8.02
CA ALA A 168 -7.88 14.96 6.60
C ALA A 168 -6.63 14.09 6.37
N LYS A 169 -5.52 14.39 7.05
CA LYS A 169 -4.28 13.61 6.97
C LYS A 169 -4.44 12.17 7.46
N ARG A 170 -5.08 11.95 8.62
CA ARG A 170 -5.36 10.60 9.16
C ARG A 170 -6.31 9.78 8.27
N GLN A 171 -7.24 10.45 7.58
CA GLN A 171 -8.23 9.78 6.72
C GLN A 171 -7.74 9.59 5.27
N SER A 172 -6.77 10.37 4.78
CA SER A 172 -6.19 10.20 3.44
C SER A 172 -5.71 8.76 3.07
N PRO A 173 -5.04 7.97 3.93
CA PRO A 173 -4.68 6.59 3.61
C PRO A 173 -5.86 5.60 3.67
N PHE A 174 -7.04 5.99 4.18
CA PHE A 174 -8.15 5.06 4.40
C PHE A 174 -8.67 4.47 3.07
N PHE A 175 -8.79 5.28 2.02
CA PHE A 175 -9.18 4.77 0.70
C PHE A 175 -8.21 3.71 0.18
N TYR A 176 -6.89 3.86 0.39
CA TYR A 176 -5.93 2.81 0.03
C TYR A 176 -6.18 1.50 0.78
N GLN A 177 -6.78 1.50 1.98
CA GLN A 177 -7.15 0.26 2.64
C GLN A 177 -8.37 -0.37 1.95
N VAL A 178 -9.44 0.41 1.74
CA VAL A 178 -10.75 -0.09 1.25
C VAL A 178 -10.93 -0.10 -0.28
N SER A 179 -9.91 0.26 -1.08
CA SER A 179 -10.05 0.41 -2.54
C SER A 179 -10.14 -0.87 -3.38
N ARG A 180 -9.91 -2.07 -2.82
CA ARG A 180 -9.91 -3.31 -3.64
C ARG A 180 -11.31 -3.62 -4.16
N THR A 181 -11.39 -4.18 -5.37
CA THR A 181 -12.66 -4.53 -6.04
C THR A 181 -13.59 -5.42 -5.21
N HIS A 182 -13.05 -6.32 -4.38
CA HIS A 182 -13.86 -7.16 -3.50
C HIS A 182 -14.63 -6.37 -2.43
N MET A 183 -14.16 -5.18 -2.03
CA MET A 183 -14.85 -4.33 -1.04
C MET A 183 -16.17 -3.75 -1.58
N LYS A 184 -16.37 -3.76 -2.90
CA LYS A 184 -17.61 -3.32 -3.57
C LYS A 184 -18.60 -4.46 -3.82
N ASN A 185 -18.28 -5.70 -3.44
CA ASN A 185 -19.14 -6.85 -3.67
C ASN A 185 -20.24 -6.96 -2.60
N ASP A 186 -21.47 -7.22 -3.04
CA ASP A 186 -22.66 -7.28 -2.19
C ASP A 186 -22.53 -8.29 -1.04
N LEU A 187 -22.04 -9.51 -1.29
CA LEU A 187 -21.85 -10.51 -0.25
C LEU A 187 -20.77 -10.09 0.76
N PHE A 188 -19.69 -9.48 0.30
CA PHE A 188 -18.63 -8.97 1.17
C PHE A 188 -19.15 -7.85 2.09
N ILE A 189 -19.89 -6.88 1.54
CA ILE A 189 -20.48 -5.77 2.30
C ILE A 189 -21.52 -6.28 3.29
N LYS A 190 -22.38 -7.23 2.89
CA LYS A 190 -23.37 -7.86 3.77
C LYS A 190 -22.75 -8.63 4.93
N GLU A 191 -21.69 -9.40 4.67
CA GLU A 191 -20.90 -10.05 5.73
C GLU A 191 -20.21 -9.00 6.65
N ALA A 192 -19.76 -7.88 6.09
CA ALA A 192 -19.17 -6.77 6.85
C ALA A 192 -20.19 -6.08 7.78
N VAL A 193 -21.43 -5.85 7.33
CA VAL A 193 -22.52 -5.29 8.16
C VAL A 193 -22.85 -6.22 9.33
N ALA A 194 -22.97 -7.53 9.07
CA ALA A 194 -23.18 -8.52 10.13
C ALA A 194 -22.01 -8.55 11.14
N ARG A 195 -20.77 -8.36 10.66
CA ARG A 195 -19.58 -8.27 11.52
C ARG A 195 -19.50 -6.95 12.30
N TYR A 196 -19.94 -5.83 11.74
CA TYR A 196 -20.05 -4.55 12.44
C TYR A 196 -21.04 -4.63 13.61
N LYS A 197 -22.19 -5.29 13.43
CA LYS A 197 -23.09 -5.60 14.55
C LYS A 197 -22.41 -6.46 15.62
N GLY A 198 -21.64 -7.48 15.22
CA GLY A 198 -20.78 -8.25 16.13
C GLY A 198 -19.80 -7.39 16.93
N PHE A 199 -19.14 -6.42 16.28
CA PHE A 199 -18.20 -5.50 16.91
C PHE A 199 -18.87 -4.57 17.94
N LEU A 200 -20.03 -3.98 17.59
CA LEU A 200 -20.84 -3.21 18.54
C LEU A 200 -21.26 -4.05 19.75
N HIS A 201 -21.64 -5.32 19.54
CA HIS A 201 -21.99 -6.24 20.62
C HIS A 201 -20.80 -6.54 21.55
N LEU A 202 -19.58 -6.69 21.03
CA LEU A 202 -18.39 -6.83 21.89
C LEU A 202 -18.16 -5.58 22.75
N ILE A 203 -18.34 -4.39 22.19
CA ILE A 203 -18.24 -3.12 22.93
C ILE A 203 -19.33 -3.02 24.00
N LYS A 204 -20.56 -3.45 23.68
CA LYS A 204 -21.67 -3.56 24.64
C LYS A 204 -21.31 -4.50 25.79
N ARG A 205 -20.89 -5.74 25.49
CA ARG A 205 -20.47 -6.73 26.49
C ARG A 205 -19.28 -6.26 27.33
N ASN A 206 -18.38 -5.45 26.78
CA ASN A 206 -17.30 -4.81 27.53
C ASN A 206 -17.83 -3.77 28.52
N LYS A 207 -18.73 -2.87 28.09
CA LYS A 207 -19.38 -1.88 28.97
C LYS A 207 -20.17 -2.57 30.10
N GLU A 208 -20.98 -3.57 29.76
CA GLU A 208 -21.76 -4.37 30.73
C GLU A 208 -20.87 -5.03 31.81
N LYS A 209 -19.66 -5.45 31.46
CA LYS A 209 -18.70 -6.11 32.36
C LYS A 209 -17.67 -5.15 32.99
N GLY A 210 -17.80 -3.83 32.79
CA GLY A 210 -16.86 -2.82 33.27
C GLY A 210 -15.47 -2.85 32.61
N ILE A 211 -15.30 -3.61 31.52
CA ILE A 211 -14.01 -3.85 30.86
C ILE A 211 -13.64 -2.64 29.99
N LYS A 212 -12.65 -1.86 30.42
CA LYS A 212 -12.05 -0.78 29.62
C LYS A 212 -11.05 -1.36 28.61
N ARG A 213 -11.53 -1.75 27.42
CA ARG A 213 -10.71 -2.26 26.30
C ARG A 213 -10.85 -1.39 25.05
N PHE A 214 -9.71 -0.97 24.50
CA PHE A 214 -9.64 -0.40 23.15
C PHE A 214 -9.93 -1.50 22.13
N CYS A 215 -11.05 -1.40 21.43
CA CYS A 215 -11.49 -2.36 20.42
C CYS A 215 -11.09 -1.85 19.03
N VAL A 216 -10.39 -2.67 18.24
CA VAL A 216 -9.82 -2.26 16.95
C VAL A 216 -10.53 -2.99 15.80
N PRO A 217 -11.16 -2.27 14.85
CA PRO A 217 -11.88 -2.88 13.72
C PRO A 217 -10.92 -3.53 12.70
N THR A 218 -11.43 -4.50 11.94
CA THR A 218 -10.87 -4.87 10.63
C THR A 218 -11.47 -3.96 9.55
N TYR A 219 -10.82 -3.79 8.39
CA TYR A 219 -11.22 -2.74 7.42
C TYR A 219 -12.59 -2.93 6.75
N ASP A 220 -13.16 -4.13 6.83
CA ASP A 220 -14.56 -4.37 6.47
C ASP A 220 -15.52 -3.77 7.53
N ILE A 221 -15.26 -4.01 8.81
CA ILE A 221 -16.00 -3.43 9.94
C ILE A 221 -15.82 -1.90 9.97
N ASP A 222 -14.60 -1.42 9.72
CA ASP A 222 -14.22 0.00 9.76
C ASP A 222 -14.94 0.81 8.69
N LEU A 223 -15.02 0.28 7.45
CA LEU A 223 -15.80 0.86 6.37
C LEU A 223 -17.28 1.04 6.76
N ILE A 224 -17.89 0.00 7.31
CA ILE A 224 -19.30 0.05 7.75
C ILE A 224 -19.48 1.01 8.94
N TRP A 225 -18.51 1.09 9.85
CA TRP A 225 -18.55 2.02 10.98
C TRP A 225 -18.46 3.48 10.52
N HIS A 226 -17.54 3.80 9.61
CA HIS A 226 -17.47 5.11 8.96
C HIS A 226 -18.78 5.44 8.23
N SER A 227 -19.32 4.49 7.45
CA SER A 227 -20.61 4.65 6.75
C SER A 227 -21.74 5.01 7.70
N HIS A 228 -21.79 4.41 8.88
CA HIS A 228 -22.78 4.73 9.90
C HIS A 228 -22.57 6.14 10.50
N GLN A 229 -21.32 6.52 10.79
CA GLN A 229 -20.98 7.86 11.32
C GLN A 229 -21.34 9.01 10.36
N LEU A 230 -21.41 8.76 9.04
CA LEU A 230 -21.80 9.76 8.04
C LEU A 230 -23.29 10.18 8.12
N HIS A 231 -24.10 9.52 8.94
CA HIS A 231 -25.48 9.90 9.31
C HIS A 231 -25.57 10.27 10.80
N PRO A 232 -25.14 11.47 11.24
CA PRO A 232 -24.99 11.82 12.66
C PRO A 232 -26.21 11.59 13.56
N VAL A 233 -27.45 11.87 13.13
CA VAL A 233 -28.63 11.68 13.99
C VAL A 233 -28.97 10.20 14.13
N ALA A 234 -28.90 9.43 13.03
CA ALA A 234 -29.09 7.98 13.06
C ALA A 234 -28.02 7.29 13.92
N TYR A 235 -26.74 7.62 13.71
CA TYR A 235 -25.62 7.12 14.52
C TYR A 235 -25.80 7.47 16.00
N CYS A 236 -26.19 8.71 16.32
CA CYS A 236 -26.45 9.10 17.70
C CYS A 236 -27.62 8.32 18.30
N LYS A 237 -28.73 8.12 17.57
CA LYS A 237 -29.87 7.33 18.03
C LYS A 237 -29.46 5.88 18.29
N ASP A 238 -28.95 5.20 17.28
CA ASP A 238 -28.77 3.75 17.28
C ASP A 238 -27.65 3.32 18.23
N LEU A 239 -26.59 4.13 18.40
CA LEU A 239 -25.54 3.85 19.39
C LEU A 239 -26.01 4.15 20.82
N ASN A 240 -26.88 5.14 21.04
CA ASN A 240 -27.52 5.33 22.35
C ASN A 240 -28.49 4.17 22.66
N GLU A 241 -29.24 3.67 21.69
CA GLU A 241 -30.14 2.52 21.84
C GLU A 241 -29.36 1.20 22.11
N ALA A 242 -28.28 0.95 21.35
CA ALA A 242 -27.49 -0.27 21.45
C ALA A 242 -26.53 -0.29 22.66
N LEU A 243 -25.84 0.83 22.93
CA LEU A 243 -24.74 0.92 23.90
C LEU A 243 -25.03 1.85 25.09
N GLY A 244 -26.08 2.67 25.05
CA GLY A 244 -26.32 3.71 26.06
C GLY A 244 -25.24 4.79 26.09
N LYS A 245 -24.57 5.05 24.96
CA LYS A 245 -23.83 6.29 24.63
C LYS A 245 -23.48 6.32 23.14
N VAL A 246 -23.25 7.51 22.57
CA VAL A 246 -22.52 7.65 21.30
C VAL A 246 -21.13 7.02 21.43
N LEU A 247 -20.72 6.24 20.43
CA LEU A 247 -19.39 5.63 20.41
C LEU A 247 -18.39 6.58 19.73
N GLU A 248 -17.34 6.94 20.45
CA GLU A 248 -16.19 7.71 19.95
C GLU A 248 -15.36 6.87 18.98
N HIS A 249 -14.77 7.56 17.99
CA HIS A 249 -13.88 6.97 17.00
C HIS A 249 -12.52 7.67 17.14
N ASP A 250 -11.58 6.99 17.82
CA ASP A 250 -10.23 7.47 18.10
C ASP A 250 -9.27 6.93 17.04
N ASP A 251 -9.15 7.67 15.95
CA ASP A 251 -8.25 7.41 14.82
C ASP A 251 -6.85 8.03 15.02
N THR A 252 -6.53 8.53 16.22
CA THR A 252 -5.28 9.27 16.48
C THR A 252 -4.04 8.39 16.57
N ASP A 253 -4.21 7.09 16.87
CA ASP A 253 -3.12 6.11 16.88
C ASP A 253 -3.00 5.43 15.52
N SER A 254 -1.77 5.42 14.98
CA SER A 254 -1.39 4.72 13.76
C SER A 254 -0.13 3.84 13.96
N ASP A 255 0.41 3.77 15.18
CA ASP A 255 1.61 3.00 15.50
C ASP A 255 1.28 1.51 15.62
N ARG A 256 1.39 0.82 14.49
CA ARG A 256 1.24 -0.64 14.37
C ARG A 256 2.48 -1.42 14.83
N THR A 257 3.42 -0.81 15.55
CA THR A 257 4.55 -1.53 16.15
C THR A 257 4.07 -2.52 17.20
N LYS A 258 4.70 -3.70 17.26
CA LYS A 258 4.36 -4.75 18.24
C LYS A 258 4.42 -4.22 19.67
N GLY A 259 3.42 -4.56 20.48
CA GLY A 259 3.26 -4.12 21.88
C GLY A 259 2.70 -2.70 22.07
N LYS A 260 2.28 -2.00 21.00
CA LYS A 260 1.63 -0.67 21.08
C LYS A 260 0.12 -0.78 21.25
N LYS A 261 -0.55 0.36 21.50
CA LYS A 261 -2.00 0.46 21.76
C LYS A 261 -2.84 -0.20 20.65
N LEU A 262 -2.54 0.05 19.37
CA LEU A 262 -3.19 -0.65 18.24
C LEU A 262 -2.97 -2.18 18.26
N ASP A 263 -1.74 -2.65 18.43
CA ASP A 263 -1.40 -4.08 18.39
C ASP A 263 -2.04 -4.87 19.56
N LEU A 264 -1.94 -4.32 20.78
CA LEU A 264 -2.58 -4.87 21.98
C LEU A 264 -4.10 -4.81 21.88
N GLY A 265 -4.66 -3.70 21.35
CA GLY A 265 -6.10 -3.54 21.12
C GLY A 265 -6.64 -4.54 20.10
N PHE A 266 -5.95 -4.72 18.97
CA PHE A 266 -6.34 -5.68 17.94
C PHE A 266 -6.24 -7.13 18.41
N SER A 267 -5.17 -7.49 19.12
CA SER A 267 -5.01 -8.81 19.74
C SER A 267 -6.08 -9.08 20.81
N GLY A 268 -6.36 -8.10 21.67
CA GLY A 268 -7.42 -8.15 22.67
C GLY A 268 -8.84 -8.21 22.08
N THR A 269 -9.07 -7.60 20.91
CA THR A 269 -10.33 -7.69 20.16
C THR A 269 -10.48 -9.08 19.55
N THR A 270 -9.43 -9.58 18.89
CA THR A 270 -9.36 -10.90 18.26
C THR A 270 -9.71 -12.01 19.24
N ARG A 271 -9.03 -12.05 20.40
CA ARG A 271 -9.27 -13.06 21.46
C ARG A 271 -10.70 -12.98 21.99
N GLN A 272 -11.25 -11.78 22.17
CA GLN A 272 -12.61 -11.61 22.67
C GLN A 272 -13.67 -12.06 21.66
N TRP A 273 -13.51 -11.69 20.39
CA TRP A 273 -14.37 -12.12 19.30
C TRP A 273 -14.46 -13.65 19.21
N GLU A 274 -13.32 -14.33 19.28
CA GLU A 274 -13.24 -15.79 19.17
C GLU A 274 -13.82 -16.52 20.39
N VAL A 275 -13.72 -15.94 21.59
CA VAL A 275 -14.42 -16.45 22.78
C VAL A 275 -15.93 -16.25 22.63
N THR A 276 -16.39 -15.05 22.25
CA THR A 276 -17.81 -14.69 22.22
C THR A 276 -18.58 -15.35 21.08
N PHE A 277 -18.03 -15.41 19.87
CA PHE A 277 -18.75 -15.89 18.67
C PHE A 277 -18.21 -17.22 18.11
N GLY A 278 -17.10 -17.75 18.62
CA GLY A 278 -16.55 -19.03 18.15
C GLY A 278 -16.05 -19.04 16.70
N THR A 279 -15.98 -17.87 16.06
CA THR A 279 -15.52 -17.63 14.69
C THR A 279 -14.27 -16.75 14.70
N ARG A 280 -13.52 -16.70 13.59
CA ARG A 280 -12.28 -15.92 13.52
C ARG A 280 -12.50 -14.43 13.26
N TYR A 281 -11.70 -13.60 13.93
CA TYR A 281 -11.81 -12.14 13.76
C TYR A 281 -11.14 -11.65 12.48
N TRP A 282 -10.01 -12.23 12.10
CA TRP A 282 -9.36 -11.96 10.82
C TRP A 282 -10.27 -12.39 9.64
N LYS A 283 -10.17 -11.70 8.51
CA LYS A 283 -10.94 -11.98 7.29
C LYS A 283 -10.12 -11.60 6.06
N ALA A 284 -10.13 -12.46 5.04
CA ALA A 284 -9.36 -12.21 3.81
C ALA A 284 -9.88 -10.94 3.11
N GLY A 285 -8.97 -10.11 2.61
CA GLY A 285 -9.29 -8.81 2.03
C GLY A 285 -9.70 -7.70 3.01
N ALA A 286 -9.87 -7.99 4.31
CA ALA A 286 -10.20 -7.01 5.36
C ALA A 286 -9.01 -6.65 6.27
N MET A 287 -7.86 -7.31 6.07
CA MET A 287 -6.64 -7.02 6.84
C MET A 287 -5.88 -5.82 6.28
N TYR A 288 -5.08 -5.19 7.13
CA TYR A 288 -4.23 -4.04 6.78
C TYR A 288 -3.31 -4.35 5.59
N ARG A 289 -3.37 -3.50 4.56
CA ARG A 289 -2.66 -3.72 3.28
C ARG A 289 -1.19 -3.30 3.31
N GLY A 290 -0.73 -2.72 4.42
CA GLY A 290 0.51 -1.93 4.48
C GLY A 290 0.21 -0.43 4.33
N ASN A 291 1.25 0.38 4.31
CA ASN A 291 1.15 1.80 3.98
C ASN A 291 0.62 2.00 2.56
N ALA A 292 -0.04 3.13 2.31
CA ALA A 292 -0.29 3.57 0.94
C ALA A 292 1.06 3.77 0.21
N PRO A 293 1.19 3.36 -1.06
CA PRO A 293 2.42 3.52 -1.82
C PRO A 293 2.66 4.99 -2.16
N SER A 294 3.91 5.29 -2.51
CA SER A 294 4.36 6.65 -2.76
C SER A 294 3.66 7.25 -4.00
N PRO A 295 3.10 8.47 -3.94
CA PRO A 295 2.59 9.13 -5.14
C PRO A 295 3.75 9.40 -6.12
N ILE A 296 3.51 9.14 -7.40
CA ILE A 296 4.51 9.36 -8.46
C ILE A 296 4.65 10.86 -8.80
N THR A 297 3.57 11.62 -8.64
CA THR A 297 3.50 13.07 -8.87
C THR A 297 2.61 13.70 -7.80
N SER A 298 2.97 14.90 -7.35
CA SER A 298 2.10 15.74 -6.50
C SER A 298 1.03 16.47 -7.32
N ASN A 299 1.30 16.73 -8.60
CA ASN A 299 0.42 17.44 -9.51
C ASN A 299 -0.42 16.43 -10.32
N PRO A 300 -1.74 16.64 -10.46
CA PRO A 300 -2.58 15.80 -11.31
C PRO A 300 -2.22 15.99 -12.80
N PHE A 301 -2.37 14.94 -13.61
CA PHE A 301 -2.12 15.03 -15.05
C PHE A 301 -3.12 15.99 -15.73
N PRO A 302 -2.68 16.94 -16.60
CA PRO A 302 -3.58 17.91 -17.21
C PRO A 302 -4.69 17.29 -18.08
N SER A 303 -5.93 17.69 -17.81
CA SER A 303 -7.13 17.23 -18.53
C SER A 303 -7.26 17.73 -19.97
N SER A 304 -6.44 18.71 -20.37
CA SER A 304 -6.58 19.45 -21.63
C SER A 304 -5.99 18.76 -22.87
N ILE A 305 -5.26 17.64 -22.73
CA ILE A 305 -4.76 16.87 -23.88
C ILE A 305 -5.89 15.99 -24.42
N THR A 306 -6.72 16.58 -25.27
CA THR A 306 -7.69 15.85 -26.10
C THR A 306 -6.95 14.95 -27.09
N CYS A 307 -6.79 13.68 -26.74
CA CYS A 307 -6.74 12.63 -27.76
C CYS A 307 -7.97 12.82 -28.65
N LYS A 308 -7.75 13.15 -29.94
CA LYS A 308 -8.85 13.32 -30.89
C LYS A 308 -9.67 12.03 -30.89
N LYS A 309 -10.97 12.15 -30.57
CA LYS A 309 -11.90 11.02 -30.45
C LYS A 309 -12.22 10.43 -31.83
N VAL A 310 -11.23 9.77 -32.43
CA VAL A 310 -11.38 8.93 -33.61
C VAL A 310 -12.27 7.73 -33.23
N VAL A 311 -13.05 7.27 -34.20
CA VAL A 311 -14.21 6.39 -34.05
C VAL A 311 -13.92 5.15 -33.17
N SER A 312 -14.85 4.84 -32.28
CA SER A 312 -14.82 3.67 -31.40
C SER A 312 -15.17 2.38 -32.13
N SER A 313 -14.60 1.25 -31.66
CA SER A 313 -14.83 -0.14 -32.13
C SER A 313 -14.34 -0.41 -33.56
N ASN A 314 -13.60 -1.47 -33.87
CA ASN A 314 -13.25 -2.70 -33.13
C ASN A 314 -11.76 -3.08 -33.28
N GLU A 315 -11.37 -4.18 -32.62
CA GLU A 315 -10.16 -4.98 -32.87
C GLU A 315 -8.79 -4.26 -32.76
N TYR A 316 -8.10 -4.51 -31.64
CA TYR A 316 -6.63 -4.55 -31.66
C TYR A 316 -6.23 -5.80 -32.49
N PRO A 317 -5.68 -5.69 -33.72
CA PRO A 317 -5.63 -6.82 -34.66
C PRO A 317 -4.63 -7.94 -34.31
N GLN A 318 -3.96 -7.81 -33.16
CA GLN A 318 -2.82 -8.63 -32.73
C GLN A 318 -2.89 -8.97 -31.23
N GLU A 319 -4.09 -9.04 -30.64
CA GLU A 319 -4.22 -9.46 -29.24
C GLU A 319 -3.72 -10.91 -29.05
N ILE A 320 -2.78 -11.10 -28.12
CA ILE A 320 -2.32 -12.43 -27.76
C ILE A 320 -3.48 -13.15 -27.04
N SER A 321 -3.91 -14.28 -27.59
CA SER A 321 -4.81 -15.21 -26.89
C SER A 321 -4.06 -15.86 -25.71
N LEU A 322 -4.20 -15.22 -24.54
CA LEU A 322 -3.97 -15.79 -23.21
C LEU A 322 -5.33 -16.07 -22.56
N PRO A 323 -5.46 -17.13 -21.75
CA PRO A 323 -6.68 -17.38 -20.98
C PRO A 323 -6.80 -16.39 -19.82
N ASP A 324 -8.00 -15.86 -19.62
CA ASP A 324 -8.34 -15.06 -18.44
C ASP A 324 -8.35 -15.98 -17.20
N ARG A 325 -7.52 -15.66 -16.21
CA ARG A 325 -7.41 -16.44 -14.96
C ARG A 325 -7.93 -15.63 -13.79
N LYS A 326 -8.53 -16.30 -12.80
CA LYS A 326 -8.99 -15.66 -11.56
C LYS A 326 -8.04 -15.99 -10.41
N VAL A 327 -7.79 -15.03 -9.53
CA VAL A 327 -6.96 -15.15 -8.33
C VAL A 327 -7.70 -14.58 -7.14
N MET A 328 -7.48 -15.15 -5.96
CA MET A 328 -8.01 -14.67 -4.69
C MET A 328 -6.91 -14.59 -3.63
N GLU A 329 -7.17 -13.83 -2.57
CA GLU A 329 -6.39 -13.84 -1.33
C GLU A 329 -7.06 -14.81 -0.34
N VAL A 330 -6.26 -15.61 0.34
CA VAL A 330 -6.70 -16.67 1.27
C VAL A 330 -6.01 -16.48 2.62
N LEU A 331 -6.80 -16.55 3.70
CA LEU A 331 -6.31 -16.66 5.06
C LEU A 331 -6.71 -18.02 5.63
N LEU A 332 -5.75 -18.74 6.23
CA LEU A 332 -5.89 -20.14 6.67
C LEU A 332 -5.30 -20.34 8.08
N GLU A 333 -6.05 -21.01 8.97
CA GLU A 333 -5.62 -21.37 10.32
C GLU A 333 -6.06 -22.81 10.67
N PHE A 334 -5.15 -23.61 11.25
CA PHE A 334 -5.48 -24.91 11.84
C PHE A 334 -5.72 -24.74 13.34
N ILE A 335 -6.98 -24.88 13.76
CA ILE A 335 -7.42 -24.50 15.10
C ILE A 335 -7.17 -25.61 16.11
N GLY A 336 -7.39 -26.86 15.72
CA GLY A 336 -7.23 -27.99 16.64
C GLY A 336 -7.41 -29.35 15.99
N VAL A 337 -7.02 -30.39 16.73
CA VAL A 337 -7.07 -31.78 16.29
C VAL A 337 -7.75 -32.65 17.36
N LYS A 338 -8.46 -33.70 16.95
CA LYS A 338 -9.13 -34.69 17.82
C LYS A 338 -8.85 -36.12 17.34
N ASN A 339 -9.03 -37.09 18.24
CA ASN A 339 -8.86 -38.53 18.00
C ASN A 339 -7.44 -38.92 17.54
N LEU A 340 -6.40 -38.24 18.04
CA LEU A 340 -5.01 -38.66 17.83
C LEU A 340 -4.78 -40.07 18.40
N PRO A 341 -3.97 -40.92 17.75
CA PRO A 341 -3.52 -42.18 18.34
C PRO A 341 -2.65 -41.97 19.58
N GLU A 342 -2.72 -42.89 20.54
CA GLU A 342 -1.85 -42.89 21.71
C GLU A 342 -0.36 -42.89 21.31
N GLY A 343 0.46 -42.11 22.02
CA GLY A 343 1.89 -41.95 21.71
C GLY A 343 2.21 -41.05 20.50
N GLN A 344 1.23 -40.40 19.85
CA GLN A 344 1.46 -39.40 18.78
C GLN A 344 1.57 -37.95 19.29
N GLU A 345 1.89 -37.77 20.57
CA GLU A 345 1.97 -36.47 21.28
C GLU A 345 3.23 -35.65 20.95
N GLY A 346 3.82 -35.84 19.77
CA GLY A 346 5.05 -35.16 19.33
C GLY A 346 4.83 -33.75 18.77
N ASP A 347 5.87 -33.22 18.13
CA ASP A 347 5.80 -31.95 17.38
C ASP A 347 4.84 -32.12 16.17
N LEU A 348 3.56 -31.81 16.37
CA LEU A 348 2.52 -31.84 15.35
C LEU A 348 2.51 -30.55 14.51
N CYS A 349 2.26 -30.71 13.21
CA CYS A 349 2.02 -29.61 12.28
C CYS A 349 1.20 -30.09 11.08
N VAL A 350 0.60 -29.17 10.34
CA VAL A 350 -0.04 -29.48 9.06
C VAL A 350 0.85 -28.97 7.94
N LEU A 351 1.13 -29.84 6.96
CA LEU A 351 1.61 -29.42 5.66
C LEU A 351 0.40 -29.14 4.77
N PHE A 352 0.39 -28.03 4.06
CA PHE A 352 -0.71 -27.68 3.15
C PHE A 352 -0.19 -27.33 1.75
N SER A 353 -0.93 -27.76 0.73
CA SER A 353 -0.68 -27.43 -0.67
C SER A 353 -1.98 -27.32 -1.46
N LYS A 354 -1.93 -26.99 -2.75
CA LYS A 354 -3.02 -27.33 -3.67
C LYS A 354 -2.88 -28.76 -4.18
N SER A 355 -3.99 -29.37 -4.61
CA SER A 355 -3.99 -30.64 -5.36
C SER A 355 -3.53 -30.46 -6.81
N GLN A 356 -3.77 -29.28 -7.36
CA GLN A 356 -3.20 -28.79 -8.61
C GLN A 356 -2.45 -27.48 -8.29
N PRO A 357 -1.10 -27.51 -8.22
CA PRO A 357 -0.27 -26.32 -8.13
C PRO A 357 -0.66 -25.26 -9.16
N ASP A 358 -0.66 -23.99 -8.77
CA ASP A 358 -0.84 -22.84 -9.68
C ASP A 358 0.30 -21.82 -9.50
N ALA A 359 0.39 -20.84 -10.40
CA ALA A 359 1.50 -19.88 -10.43
C ALA A 359 1.52 -18.87 -9.26
N PHE A 360 0.49 -18.83 -8.43
CA PHE A 360 0.46 -18.07 -7.16
C PHE A 360 0.64 -18.99 -5.95
N PHE A 361 0.31 -20.28 -6.09
CA PHE A 361 0.52 -21.31 -5.07
C PHE A 361 1.04 -22.64 -5.66
N ASP A 362 2.36 -22.76 -5.71
CA ASP A 362 3.09 -23.94 -6.16
C ASP A 362 3.68 -24.76 -5.00
N ALA A 363 4.28 -24.09 -4.02
CA ALA A 363 5.03 -24.69 -2.93
C ALA A 363 4.13 -25.24 -1.81
N LYS A 364 4.39 -26.48 -1.37
CA LYS A 364 3.84 -27.02 -0.13
C LYS A 364 4.41 -26.27 1.08
N ARG A 365 3.54 -25.70 1.92
CA ARG A 365 3.90 -24.88 3.09
C ARG A 365 3.57 -25.63 4.40
N ARG A 366 4.13 -25.16 5.52
CA ARG A 366 3.93 -25.72 6.88
C ARG A 366 3.26 -24.69 7.79
N LEU A 367 2.32 -25.14 8.63
CA LEU A 367 1.70 -24.34 9.69
C LEU A 367 1.54 -25.17 10.97
N SER A 368 1.60 -24.54 12.14
CA SER A 368 1.26 -25.19 13.41
C SER A 368 -0.25 -25.33 13.62
N ILE A 369 -0.66 -25.99 14.71
CA ILE A 369 -2.06 -26.17 15.09
C ILE A 369 -2.26 -25.47 16.43
N LEU A 370 -3.15 -24.47 16.51
CA LEU A 370 -3.31 -23.59 17.68
C LEU A 370 -3.52 -24.37 19.00
N SER A 371 -4.34 -25.42 19.01
CA SER A 371 -4.58 -26.24 20.21
C SER A 371 -3.34 -26.98 20.73
N VAL A 372 -2.31 -27.14 19.89
CA VAL A 372 -1.06 -27.85 20.19
C VAL A 372 0.07 -26.85 20.47
N SER A 373 0.33 -25.91 19.55
CA SER A 373 1.43 -24.94 19.67
C SER A 373 1.16 -23.84 20.70
N ARG A 374 -0.11 -23.54 21.00
CA ARG A 374 -0.58 -22.38 21.78
C ARG A 374 -0.23 -20.99 21.19
N GLU A 375 0.65 -20.95 20.20
CA GLU A 375 0.90 -19.81 19.33
C GLU A 375 -0.09 -19.80 18.15
N LYS A 376 -0.58 -18.61 17.79
CA LYS A 376 -1.56 -18.46 16.71
C LYS A 376 -0.88 -18.04 15.41
N GLN A 377 -0.83 -18.97 14.47
CA GLN A 377 -0.25 -18.76 13.15
C GLN A 377 -1.36 -18.76 12.08
N VAL A 378 -1.44 -17.70 11.29
CA VAL A 378 -2.36 -17.59 10.14
C VAL A 378 -1.52 -17.50 8.87
N ALA A 379 -1.70 -18.45 7.96
CA ALA A 379 -1.07 -18.39 6.65
C ALA A 379 -1.82 -17.38 5.77
N SER A 380 -1.06 -16.51 5.09
CA SER A 380 -1.58 -15.57 4.09
C SER A 380 -0.96 -15.88 2.73
N PHE A 381 -1.79 -16.10 1.73
CA PHE A 381 -1.33 -16.45 0.37
C PHE A 381 -2.36 -16.06 -0.69
N ARG A 382 -1.94 -16.15 -1.95
CA ARG A 382 -2.82 -16.04 -3.11
C ARG A 382 -2.86 -17.38 -3.85
N CYS A 383 -3.98 -17.69 -4.48
CA CYS A 383 -4.13 -18.83 -5.37
C CYS A 383 -5.26 -18.61 -6.38
N GLU A 384 -5.31 -19.44 -7.41
CA GLU A 384 -6.51 -19.60 -8.23
C GLU A 384 -7.63 -20.33 -7.44
N PRO A 385 -8.92 -20.02 -7.69
CA PRO A 385 -10.07 -20.72 -7.08
C PRO A 385 -10.30 -22.14 -7.64
N THR A 386 -9.33 -22.67 -8.39
CA THR A 386 -9.31 -23.98 -9.04
C THR A 386 -8.74 -25.06 -8.10
N GLY A 387 -9.10 -26.32 -8.36
CA GLY A 387 -8.61 -27.46 -7.56
C GLY A 387 -9.08 -27.46 -6.10
N GLU A 388 -8.33 -28.15 -5.25
CA GLU A 388 -8.60 -28.29 -3.82
C GLU A 388 -7.36 -27.88 -3.00
N LEU A 389 -7.56 -27.42 -1.77
CA LEU A 389 -6.49 -27.35 -0.77
C LEU A 389 -6.33 -28.73 -0.13
N LEU A 390 -5.11 -29.26 -0.13
CA LEU A 390 -4.72 -30.49 0.54
C LEU A 390 -4.10 -30.17 1.90
N PHE A 391 -4.46 -30.95 2.91
CA PHE A 391 -3.95 -30.85 4.28
C PHE A 391 -3.40 -32.21 4.72
N GLU A 392 -2.12 -32.26 5.09
CA GLU A 392 -1.44 -33.46 5.58
C GLU A 392 -1.03 -33.23 7.05
N LEU A 393 -1.66 -33.96 7.97
CA LEU A 393 -1.28 -33.90 9.38
C LEU A 393 0.01 -34.70 9.59
N MET A 394 1.07 -34.00 10.00
CA MET A 394 2.38 -34.58 10.27
C MET A 394 2.68 -34.61 11.76
N SER A 395 3.20 -35.75 12.22
CA SER A 395 3.85 -35.92 13.52
C SER A 395 5.36 -36.00 13.31
N SER A 396 6.15 -35.43 14.21
CA SER A 396 7.60 -35.63 14.23
C SER A 396 8.10 -36.05 15.61
N SER A 397 8.82 -37.17 15.64
CA SER A 397 9.30 -37.80 16.88
C SER A 397 10.73 -37.38 17.21
N SER A 398 10.96 -37.00 18.47
CA SER A 398 12.28 -36.67 19.01
C SER A 398 12.98 -37.93 19.52
N SER A 399 13.67 -38.64 18.62
CA SER A 399 14.64 -39.67 19.00
C SER A 399 15.67 -39.10 19.99
N LYS A 400 15.90 -39.81 21.11
CA LYS A 400 16.95 -39.47 22.08
C LYS A 400 18.38 -39.69 21.54
N LEU A 401 18.54 -40.42 20.43
CA LEU A 401 19.77 -40.46 19.66
C LEU A 401 19.67 -39.44 18.50
N SER A 402 20.70 -38.59 18.35
CA SER A 402 20.68 -37.37 17.52
C SER A 402 20.81 -37.60 16.00
N ILE A 403 20.20 -38.66 15.47
CA ILE A 403 20.34 -39.07 14.06
C ILE A 403 18.95 -39.11 13.40
N ARG A 404 18.59 -37.98 12.77
CA ARG A 404 17.34 -37.73 12.00
C ARG A 404 16.05 -37.72 12.84
N LYS A 405 15.36 -36.56 12.90
CA LYS A 405 13.91 -36.54 13.22
C LYS A 405 13.18 -37.31 12.11
N SER A 406 12.37 -38.29 12.46
CA SER A 406 11.43 -38.93 11.53
C SER A 406 10.10 -38.17 11.54
N THR A 407 9.62 -37.83 10.35
CA THR A 407 8.29 -37.26 10.11
C THR A 407 7.36 -38.38 9.61
N LYS A 408 6.15 -38.46 10.16
CA LYS A 408 5.11 -39.40 9.72
C LYS A 408 3.82 -38.65 9.43
N THR A 409 3.23 -38.89 8.27
CA THR A 409 1.86 -38.46 7.96
C THR A 409 0.88 -39.33 8.74
N LEU A 410 0.07 -38.71 9.61
CA LEU A 410 -0.97 -39.39 10.37
C LEU A 410 -2.21 -39.62 9.51
N GLY A 411 -2.57 -38.63 8.69
CA GLY A 411 -3.63 -38.68 7.70
C GLY A 411 -3.72 -37.39 6.90
N SER A 412 -4.58 -37.37 5.88
CA SER A 412 -4.80 -36.21 5.02
C SER A 412 -6.28 -35.96 4.72
N ALA A 413 -6.61 -34.71 4.41
CA ALA A 413 -7.93 -34.30 3.93
C ALA A 413 -7.78 -33.29 2.80
N SER A 414 -8.85 -33.08 2.03
CA SER A 414 -8.94 -32.00 1.06
C SER A 414 -10.09 -31.05 1.37
N PHE A 415 -10.04 -29.86 0.76
CA PHE A 415 -11.07 -28.84 0.79
C PHE A 415 -11.26 -28.30 -0.63
N SER A 416 -12.38 -28.66 -1.26
CA SER A 416 -12.83 -28.02 -2.49
C SER A 416 -13.17 -26.56 -2.22
N MET A 417 -12.55 -25.66 -3.00
CA MET A 417 -12.85 -24.23 -2.95
C MET A 417 -14.05 -23.86 -3.84
N LYS A 418 -14.39 -24.71 -4.83
CA LYS A 418 -15.49 -24.46 -5.78
C LYS A 418 -16.84 -24.38 -5.07
N ASP A 419 -17.07 -25.24 -4.09
CA ASP A 419 -18.30 -25.36 -3.27
C ASP A 419 -18.76 -24.01 -2.65
N TYR A 420 -17.85 -23.06 -2.50
CA TYR A 420 -18.07 -21.75 -1.88
C TYR A 420 -17.91 -20.57 -2.85
N LEU A 421 -17.37 -20.79 -4.05
CA LEU A 421 -16.90 -19.76 -4.98
C LEU A 421 -17.52 -19.84 -6.39
N ASP A 422 -18.18 -20.94 -6.75
CA ASP A 422 -18.78 -21.17 -8.07
C ASP A 422 -20.21 -21.76 -7.95
N PRO A 423 -21.25 -20.93 -7.72
CA PRO A 423 -21.21 -19.47 -7.51
C PRO A 423 -20.74 -19.09 -6.09
N VAL A 424 -20.27 -17.84 -5.94
CA VAL A 424 -19.79 -17.30 -4.65
C VAL A 424 -20.93 -17.25 -3.63
N SER A 425 -20.83 -18.08 -2.58
CA SER A 425 -21.90 -18.29 -1.59
C SER A 425 -21.51 -17.93 -0.15
N LYS A 426 -20.23 -18.09 0.23
CA LYS A 426 -19.66 -17.68 1.53
C LYS A 426 -18.19 -17.31 1.38
N LEU A 427 -17.75 -16.26 2.09
CA LEU A 427 -16.34 -15.82 2.08
C LEU A 427 -15.55 -16.21 3.35
N TYR A 428 -16.15 -17.03 4.21
CA TYR A 428 -15.53 -17.65 5.38
C TYR A 428 -16.18 -19.01 5.67
N VAL A 429 -15.34 -20.00 6.02
CA VAL A 429 -15.73 -21.36 6.36
C VAL A 429 -14.88 -21.84 7.53
N GLU A 430 -15.53 -22.40 8.55
CA GLU A 430 -14.85 -23.13 9.62
C GLU A 430 -15.55 -24.46 9.88
N LYS A 431 -14.82 -25.57 9.75
CA LYS A 431 -15.34 -26.92 9.94
C LYS A 431 -14.29 -27.89 10.48
N TRP A 432 -14.75 -28.98 11.08
CA TRP A 432 -13.93 -30.18 11.26
C TRP A 432 -13.89 -30.95 9.94
N LEU A 433 -12.70 -31.34 9.51
CA LEU A 433 -12.45 -32.26 8.41
C LEU A 433 -12.04 -33.62 8.98
N GLU A 434 -12.55 -34.70 8.39
CA GLU A 434 -12.12 -36.05 8.68
C GLU A 434 -10.87 -36.39 7.86
N LEU A 435 -9.82 -36.90 8.51
CA LEU A 435 -8.58 -37.26 7.84
C LEU A 435 -8.60 -38.72 7.40
N VAL A 436 -8.36 -38.97 6.12
CA VAL A 436 -8.04 -40.29 5.56
C VAL A 436 -6.73 -40.77 6.19
N PRO A 437 -6.67 -41.96 6.84
CA PRO A 437 -5.48 -42.42 7.53
C PRO A 437 -4.25 -42.61 6.62
N GLY A 438 -3.09 -42.17 7.10
CA GLY A 438 -1.80 -42.43 6.46
C GLY A 438 -1.38 -43.89 6.58
N SER A 439 -0.46 -44.34 5.71
CA SER A 439 0.01 -45.73 5.70
C SER A 439 0.60 -46.14 7.06
N GLY A 440 0.08 -47.24 7.61
CA GLY A 440 0.46 -47.73 8.94
C GLY A 440 0.00 -46.84 10.11
N THR A 441 -1.01 -45.99 9.95
CA THR A 441 -1.71 -45.32 11.07
C THR A 441 -3.00 -46.06 11.35
N MET A 442 -3.03 -46.79 12.47
CA MET A 442 -4.22 -47.48 12.97
C MET A 442 -4.82 -46.65 14.11
N SER A 443 -6.07 -46.21 13.96
CA SER A 443 -6.84 -45.54 15.01
C SER A 443 -8.25 -46.12 15.08
N SER A 444 -8.81 -46.24 16.29
CA SER A 444 -10.17 -46.76 16.53
C SER A 444 -11.28 -45.76 16.18
N LYS A 445 -10.91 -44.51 15.93
CA LYS A 445 -11.76 -43.41 15.44
C LYS A 445 -10.97 -42.61 14.41
N PRO A 446 -11.62 -42.01 13.40
CA PRO A 446 -10.92 -41.18 12.43
C PRO A 446 -10.40 -39.89 13.08
N ILE A 447 -9.21 -39.44 12.66
CA ILE A 447 -8.60 -38.21 13.16
C ILE A 447 -9.37 -37.02 12.58
N LEU A 448 -9.71 -36.03 13.40
CA LEU A 448 -10.44 -34.84 12.95
C LEU A 448 -9.57 -33.58 13.08
N LEU A 449 -9.55 -32.73 12.04
CA LEU A 449 -8.80 -31.47 11.99
C LEU A 449 -9.76 -30.28 11.82
N ARG A 450 -9.77 -29.33 12.77
CA ARG A 450 -10.56 -28.09 12.68
C ARG A 450 -9.80 -27.06 11.87
N VAL A 451 -10.35 -26.66 10.73
CA VAL A 451 -9.77 -25.69 9.81
C VAL A 451 -10.68 -24.47 9.69
N ALA A 452 -10.11 -23.27 9.79
CA ALA A 452 -10.77 -22.03 9.39
C ALA A 452 -10.10 -21.46 8.14
N ILE A 453 -10.91 -21.06 7.17
CA ILE A 453 -10.45 -20.44 5.92
C ILE A 453 -11.34 -19.26 5.57
N SER A 454 -10.74 -18.15 5.13
CA SER A 454 -11.46 -17.01 4.52
C SER A 454 -10.85 -16.70 3.15
N PHE A 455 -11.71 -16.27 2.23
CA PHE A 455 -11.37 -16.01 0.83
C PHE A 455 -11.87 -14.62 0.42
N THR A 456 -11.14 -13.92 -0.45
CA THR A 456 -11.73 -12.81 -1.21
C THR A 456 -12.54 -13.35 -2.40
N VAL A 457 -13.53 -12.59 -2.87
CA VAL A 457 -14.15 -12.81 -4.18
C VAL A 457 -13.05 -12.91 -5.25
N PRO A 458 -13.01 -13.95 -6.11
CA PRO A 458 -11.95 -14.10 -7.10
C PRO A 458 -11.98 -12.99 -8.17
N VAL A 459 -10.83 -12.35 -8.40
CA VAL A 459 -10.64 -11.23 -9.34
C VAL A 459 -9.76 -11.65 -10.52
N LEU A 460 -9.76 -10.89 -11.63
CA LEU A 460 -8.84 -11.15 -12.74
C LEU A 460 -7.38 -11.09 -12.26
N ALA A 461 -6.59 -12.10 -12.63
CA ALA A 461 -5.18 -12.19 -12.29
C ALA A 461 -4.30 -11.40 -13.27
N PRO A 462 -3.17 -10.82 -12.83
CA PRO A 462 -2.15 -10.33 -13.74
C PRO A 462 -1.61 -11.46 -14.63
N TYR A 463 -1.17 -11.08 -15.83
CA TYR A 463 -0.44 -11.95 -16.75
C TYR A 463 1.05 -11.76 -16.51
N THR A 464 1.75 -12.77 -15.99
CA THR A 464 3.22 -12.80 -15.93
C THR A 464 3.78 -13.64 -17.05
N LEU A 465 4.85 -13.17 -17.68
CA LEU A 465 5.54 -13.82 -18.79
C LEU A 465 7.06 -13.76 -18.58
N GLU A 466 7.78 -14.83 -18.92
CA GLU A 466 9.25 -14.90 -18.88
C GLU A 466 9.86 -14.73 -20.29
N MET A 467 11.03 -14.11 -20.40
CA MET A 467 11.80 -14.01 -21.66
C MET A 467 13.13 -14.77 -21.65
N THR A 468 13.10 -16.03 -22.10
CA THR A 468 14.30 -16.87 -22.24
C THR A 468 15.00 -16.63 -23.58
N GLN A 469 16.33 -16.47 -23.58
CA GLN A 469 17.09 -16.25 -24.81
C GLN A 469 17.74 -17.55 -25.29
N SER A 470 17.54 -17.89 -26.58
CA SER A 470 18.14 -19.07 -27.18
C SER A 470 19.67 -18.98 -27.08
N ARG A 471 20.33 -19.90 -26.36
CA ARG A 471 21.79 -20.01 -26.39
C ARG A 471 22.22 -20.38 -27.82
N PRO A 472 23.28 -19.77 -28.38
CA PRO A 472 23.86 -20.27 -29.62
C PRO A 472 24.38 -21.69 -29.39
N PHE A 473 24.01 -22.64 -30.26
CA PHE A 473 24.52 -24.01 -30.19
C PHE A 473 26.04 -24.01 -30.37
N SER A 474 26.77 -24.37 -29.32
CA SER A 474 28.21 -24.65 -29.42
C SER A 474 28.40 -26.00 -30.13
N LYS A 475 28.68 -25.96 -31.44
CA LYS A 475 29.07 -27.15 -32.22
C LYS A 475 30.53 -27.56 -31.93
N ASN A 476 30.84 -27.90 -30.68
CA ASN A 476 32.17 -28.32 -30.25
C ASN A 476 32.26 -29.83 -29.94
N THR A 477 31.87 -30.65 -30.92
CA THR A 477 32.30 -32.07 -31.00
C THR A 477 32.62 -32.45 -32.46
N CYS A 478 33.71 -31.89 -33.00
CA CYS A 478 34.55 -32.48 -34.05
C CYS A 478 35.81 -31.61 -34.26
N LEU A 479 36.99 -32.23 -34.29
CA LEU A 479 38.28 -31.55 -34.32
C LEU A 479 38.72 -31.15 -35.75
N PHE A 480 38.32 -29.97 -36.23
CA PHE A 480 39.04 -29.30 -37.33
C PHE A 480 38.98 -27.77 -37.20
N ASN A 481 40.16 -27.12 -37.16
CA ASN A 481 40.28 -25.67 -37.11
C ASN A 481 40.13 -25.05 -38.50
N LEU A 482 39.05 -24.30 -38.72
CA LEU A 482 38.93 -23.32 -39.81
C LEU A 482 38.57 -21.95 -39.21
N PRO A 483 39.24 -20.84 -39.61
CA PRO A 483 39.00 -19.52 -39.06
C PRO A 483 37.73 -18.87 -39.64
N VAL A 484 36.57 -19.50 -39.41
CA VAL A 484 35.27 -18.94 -39.75
C VAL A 484 34.98 -17.80 -38.78
N ARG A 485 34.97 -16.55 -39.28
CA ARG A 485 34.48 -15.39 -38.51
C ARG A 485 33.11 -15.73 -37.90
N PRO A 486 32.86 -15.43 -36.61
CA PRO A 486 31.58 -15.72 -35.98
C PRO A 486 30.48 -14.83 -36.61
N GLN A 487 29.83 -15.33 -37.65
CA GLN A 487 28.57 -14.76 -38.12
C GLN A 487 27.60 -14.77 -36.95
N HIS A 488 27.03 -13.61 -36.60
CA HIS A 488 26.13 -13.49 -35.46
C HIS A 488 24.94 -14.44 -35.60
N ALA A 489 24.99 -15.57 -34.88
CA ALA A 489 23.89 -16.52 -34.81
C ALA A 489 22.68 -15.78 -34.24
N LYS A 490 21.64 -15.60 -35.07
CA LYS A 490 20.50 -14.73 -34.79
C LYS A 490 19.64 -15.26 -33.64
N SER A 491 20.07 -15.00 -32.40
CA SER A 491 19.40 -15.52 -31.20
C SER A 491 17.99 -14.96 -31.11
N TRP A 492 17.00 -15.86 -31.04
CA TRP A 492 15.64 -15.49 -30.68
C TRP A 492 15.53 -15.38 -29.16
N THR A 493 14.63 -14.50 -28.71
CA THR A 493 14.18 -14.47 -27.31
C THR A 493 12.76 -15.02 -27.28
N HIS A 494 12.59 -16.20 -26.71
CA HIS A 494 11.29 -16.84 -26.56
C HIS A 494 10.59 -16.26 -25.35
N VAL A 495 9.31 -15.94 -25.51
CA VAL A 495 8.44 -15.45 -24.44
C VAL A 495 7.51 -16.59 -24.07
N THR A 496 7.48 -16.96 -22.80
CA THR A 496 6.68 -18.05 -22.24
C THR A 496 5.70 -17.51 -21.21
N ASP A 497 4.53 -18.15 -21.09
CA ASP A 497 3.67 -17.96 -19.93
C ASP A 497 4.18 -18.74 -18.71
N GLU A 498 3.52 -18.53 -17.57
CA GLU A 498 3.82 -19.20 -16.29
C GLU A 498 3.73 -20.73 -16.36
N ASN A 499 3.09 -21.30 -17.39
CA ASN A 499 3.03 -22.74 -17.65
C ASN A 499 4.16 -23.21 -18.61
N GLY A 500 5.11 -22.34 -18.95
CA GLY A 500 6.19 -22.61 -19.90
C GLY A 500 5.73 -22.66 -21.37
N THR A 501 4.47 -22.30 -21.68
CA THR A 501 3.97 -22.37 -23.06
C THR A 501 4.48 -21.18 -23.85
N ARG A 502 5.16 -21.43 -24.98
CA ARG A 502 5.72 -20.39 -25.83
C ARG A 502 4.61 -19.53 -26.45
N ILE A 503 4.57 -18.26 -26.08
CA ILE A 503 3.61 -17.27 -26.53
C ILE A 503 4.04 -16.64 -27.86
N ILE A 504 5.27 -16.11 -27.91
CA ILE A 504 5.85 -15.45 -29.08
C ILE A 504 7.37 -15.60 -29.01
N SER A 505 8.09 -15.39 -30.12
CA SER A 505 9.55 -15.22 -30.07
C SER A 505 9.96 -13.91 -30.72
N LEU A 506 10.83 -13.14 -30.09
CA LEU A 506 11.29 -11.85 -30.57
C LEU A 506 12.73 -11.90 -31.10
N GLN A 507 12.99 -11.12 -32.15
CA GLN A 507 14.30 -10.91 -32.73
C GLN A 507 14.49 -9.44 -33.11
N MET A 508 15.63 -8.86 -32.72
CA MET A 508 16.08 -7.56 -33.21
C MET A 508 16.84 -7.75 -34.52
N ARG A 509 16.61 -6.89 -35.51
CA ARG A 509 17.33 -6.89 -36.80
C ARG A 509 17.60 -5.46 -37.26
N ASP A 510 18.59 -5.30 -38.14
CA ASP A 510 18.89 -4.05 -38.81
C ASP A 510 18.23 -4.01 -40.21
N LEU A 511 17.53 -2.90 -40.51
CA LEU A 511 16.88 -2.63 -41.80
C LEU A 511 17.93 -2.39 -42.90
N LYS A 512 17.92 -3.24 -43.92
CA LYS A 512 18.98 -3.29 -44.95
C LYS A 512 19.06 -2.10 -45.91
N ASN A 513 18.07 -1.20 -45.93
CA ASN A 513 17.91 -0.16 -46.95
C ASN A 513 17.87 1.28 -46.38
N ALA A 514 18.45 1.54 -45.21
CA ALA A 514 18.62 2.91 -44.73
C ALA A 514 19.64 3.67 -45.60
N LYS A 515 19.17 4.55 -46.50
CA LYS A 515 20.02 5.32 -47.43
C LYS A 515 20.86 6.43 -46.77
N ASN A 516 20.63 6.73 -45.49
CA ASN A 516 21.34 7.81 -44.78
C ASN A 516 22.52 7.26 -43.96
N ILE A 517 23.70 7.80 -44.21
CA ILE A 517 24.94 7.45 -43.51
C ILE A 517 24.87 8.00 -42.08
N GLY A 518 24.70 7.12 -41.09
CA GLY A 518 24.76 7.49 -39.68
C GLY A 518 24.18 6.46 -38.71
N ASN A 519 23.03 5.86 -39.03
CA ASN A 519 22.38 4.90 -38.14
C ASN A 519 21.51 3.91 -38.95
N PRO A 520 21.80 2.59 -38.93
CA PRO A 520 20.89 1.62 -39.52
C PRO A 520 19.59 1.59 -38.71
N GLY A 521 18.45 1.77 -39.38
CA GLY A 521 17.13 1.54 -38.80
C GLY A 521 17.02 0.12 -38.25
N LYS A 522 16.16 -0.11 -37.26
CA LYS A 522 16.04 -1.41 -36.58
C LYS A 522 14.59 -1.85 -36.52
N GLU A 523 14.35 -3.15 -36.69
CA GLU A 523 13.04 -3.77 -36.53
C GLU A 523 13.08 -4.81 -35.38
N VAL A 524 12.01 -4.86 -34.59
CA VAL A 524 11.69 -6.00 -33.71
C VAL A 524 10.67 -6.84 -34.44
N VAL A 525 10.98 -8.12 -34.65
CA VAL A 525 10.15 -9.04 -35.41
C VAL A 525 9.74 -10.22 -34.54
N GLY A 526 8.44 -10.50 -34.54
CA GLY A 526 7.81 -11.56 -33.79
C GLY A 526 7.55 -12.81 -34.64
N LEU A 527 7.89 -13.98 -34.11
CA LEU A 527 7.44 -15.27 -34.58
C LEU A 527 6.28 -15.74 -33.70
N MET A 528 5.09 -15.80 -34.28
CA MET A 528 3.81 -16.10 -33.61
C MET A 528 3.64 -17.60 -33.32
N LYS A 529 2.65 -17.98 -32.50
CA LYS A 529 2.28 -19.41 -32.29
C LYS A 529 1.99 -20.15 -33.61
N SER A 530 1.42 -19.46 -34.61
CA SER A 530 1.12 -19.96 -35.95
C SER A 530 2.35 -20.25 -36.83
N GLY A 531 3.56 -19.87 -36.40
CA GLY A 531 4.77 -19.90 -37.24
C GLY A 531 4.89 -18.69 -38.18
N GLU A 532 3.87 -17.83 -38.24
CA GLU A 532 3.92 -16.58 -38.99
C GLU A 532 4.94 -15.60 -38.38
N THR A 533 5.63 -14.85 -39.22
CA THR A 533 6.65 -13.87 -38.82
C THR A 533 6.17 -12.46 -39.19
N ARG A 534 5.93 -11.59 -38.20
CA ARG A 534 5.45 -10.21 -38.37
C ARG A 534 6.40 -9.19 -37.73
N THR A 535 6.57 -8.04 -38.34
CA THR A 535 7.27 -6.90 -37.71
C THR A 535 6.34 -6.29 -36.65
N LEU A 536 6.85 -6.13 -35.43
CA LEU A 536 6.09 -5.69 -34.25
C LEU A 536 6.51 -4.30 -33.77
N ALA A 537 7.74 -3.89 -34.07
CA ALA A 537 8.19 -2.53 -33.82
C ALA A 537 9.26 -2.10 -34.83
N GLU A 538 9.25 -0.82 -35.19
CA GLU A 538 10.22 -0.20 -36.10
C GLU A 538 10.82 1.05 -35.47
N PHE A 539 12.14 1.18 -35.55
CA PHE A 539 12.86 2.32 -35.01
C PHE A 539 12.77 3.52 -35.95
N MET A 540 12.19 4.60 -35.44
CA MET A 540 12.05 5.91 -36.08
C MET A 540 12.98 6.92 -35.39
N GLU A 541 13.09 8.13 -35.94
CA GLU A 541 14.09 9.15 -35.55
C GLU A 541 14.29 9.32 -34.04
N ASN A 542 13.19 9.41 -33.26
CA ASN A 542 13.21 9.69 -31.83
C ASN A 542 12.51 8.60 -30.96
N GLY A 543 12.30 7.40 -31.49
CA GLY A 543 11.53 6.36 -30.79
C GLY A 543 11.23 5.11 -31.60
N TRP A 544 10.31 4.29 -31.12
CA TRP A 544 9.82 3.11 -31.81
C TRP A 544 8.33 3.24 -32.13
N SER A 545 7.97 3.02 -33.39
CA SER A 545 6.61 2.59 -33.72
C SER A 545 6.42 1.17 -33.22
N ILE A 546 5.27 0.87 -32.61
CA ILE A 546 4.92 -0.43 -32.05
C ILE A 546 3.52 -0.81 -32.55
N LEU A 547 3.39 -2.03 -33.08
CA LEU A 547 2.18 -2.61 -33.67
C LEU A 547 1.55 -1.68 -34.73
N GLU A 548 2.20 -1.52 -35.88
CA GLU A 548 1.65 -0.79 -37.05
C GLU A 548 1.21 0.65 -36.72
N ASN A 549 2.02 1.37 -35.93
CA ASN A 549 1.74 2.72 -35.40
C ASN A 549 0.58 2.84 -34.40
N LEU A 550 0.02 1.74 -33.89
CA LEU A 550 -0.97 1.79 -32.79
C LEU A 550 -0.39 2.39 -31.50
N TRP A 551 0.93 2.25 -31.31
CA TRP A 551 1.67 2.81 -30.19
C TRP A 551 2.99 3.43 -30.64
N LEU A 552 3.40 4.52 -29.97
CA LEU A 552 4.66 5.22 -30.14
C LEU A 552 5.42 5.19 -28.81
N PHE A 553 6.57 4.52 -28.77
CA PHE A 553 7.45 4.46 -27.62
C PHE A 553 8.60 5.46 -27.78
N HIS A 554 8.51 6.56 -27.07
CA HIS A 554 9.47 7.66 -27.10
C HIS A 554 10.70 7.34 -26.24
N LEU A 555 11.88 7.61 -26.78
CA LEU A 555 13.14 7.55 -26.03
C LEU A 555 13.27 8.76 -25.06
N PRO A 556 14.15 8.69 -24.04
CA PRO A 556 14.27 9.72 -23.02
C PRO A 556 14.66 11.08 -23.63
N ASN A 557 13.93 12.13 -23.28
CA ASN A 557 14.15 13.50 -23.78
C ASN A 557 14.28 14.49 -22.61
N LYS A 558 14.96 15.63 -22.81
CA LYS A 558 15.37 16.57 -21.76
C LYS A 558 14.25 17.22 -20.95
N SER A 559 13.02 17.23 -21.45
CA SER A 559 11.94 18.09 -20.98
C SER A 559 11.10 17.52 -19.83
N THR A 560 11.38 16.30 -19.36
CA THR A 560 10.50 15.56 -18.45
C THR A 560 10.89 15.70 -16.98
N ASN A 561 10.52 16.83 -16.37
CA ASN A 561 10.67 17.09 -14.92
C ASN A 561 10.04 15.99 -14.03
N ASP A 562 9.07 15.24 -14.56
CA ASP A 562 8.28 14.25 -13.84
C ASP A 562 9.02 12.93 -13.55
N GLY A 563 10.29 12.77 -13.94
CA GLY A 563 11.13 11.63 -13.52
C GLY A 563 10.81 10.26 -14.13
N HIS A 564 10.07 10.20 -15.25
CA HIS A 564 9.95 8.98 -16.07
C HIS A 564 11.11 8.88 -17.07
N LEU A 565 11.48 7.66 -17.44
CA LEU A 565 12.52 7.39 -18.44
C LEU A 565 11.97 7.36 -19.86
N PHE A 566 10.76 6.83 -20.03
CA PHE A 566 10.15 6.64 -21.36
C PHE A 566 8.64 6.94 -21.32
N GLU A 567 8.07 7.26 -22.47
CA GLU A 567 6.63 7.46 -22.66
C GLU A 567 6.13 6.59 -23.82
N LEU A 568 5.02 5.88 -23.61
CA LEU A 568 4.30 5.09 -24.61
C LEU A 568 2.95 5.77 -24.87
N THR A 569 2.81 6.35 -26.07
CA THR A 569 1.62 7.06 -26.52
C THR A 569 0.84 6.17 -27.49
N GLY A 570 -0.44 5.90 -27.20
CA GLY A 570 -1.38 5.24 -28.11
C GLY A 570 -2.62 6.11 -28.33
N ALA A 571 -3.46 5.75 -29.30
CA ALA A 571 -4.56 6.59 -29.78
C ALA A 571 -5.42 7.24 -28.68
N ASN A 572 -5.74 6.50 -27.62
CA ASN A 572 -6.56 6.94 -26.47
C ASN A 572 -5.89 6.67 -25.10
N LYS A 573 -4.57 6.44 -25.04
CA LYS A 573 -3.86 6.04 -23.82
C LYS A 573 -2.44 6.62 -23.77
N ARG A 574 -2.01 7.07 -22.59
CA ARG A 574 -0.64 7.54 -22.32
C ARG A 574 -0.08 6.77 -21.13
N VAL A 575 1.03 6.07 -21.33
CA VAL A 575 1.70 5.25 -20.31
C VAL A 575 3.13 5.75 -20.14
N ARG A 576 3.48 6.22 -18.94
CA ARG A 576 4.85 6.65 -18.60
C ARG A 576 5.55 5.54 -17.82
N ILE A 577 6.84 5.38 -18.07
CA ILE A 577 7.63 4.25 -17.57
C ILE A 577 8.71 4.79 -16.62
N PHE A 578 8.57 4.44 -15.34
CA PHE A 578 9.37 4.96 -14.24
C PHE A 578 10.39 3.92 -13.75
N PRO A 579 11.58 4.34 -13.31
CA PRO A 579 12.55 3.43 -12.70
C PRO A 579 12.12 2.99 -11.30
N GLY A 580 12.44 1.74 -10.96
CA GLY A 580 12.04 1.09 -9.72
C GLY A 580 10.60 0.60 -9.70
N ARG A 581 10.28 -0.13 -8.64
CA ARG A 581 8.90 -0.50 -8.30
C ARG A 581 8.14 0.71 -7.75
N LYS A 582 6.95 0.97 -8.30
CA LYS A 582 6.08 2.10 -7.94
C LYS A 582 4.63 1.66 -7.73
N LEU A 583 3.86 2.43 -6.96
CA LEU A 583 2.44 2.20 -6.68
C LEU A 583 2.22 0.78 -6.12
N ASP A 584 1.26 0.01 -6.63
CA ASP A 584 0.95 -1.36 -6.15
C ASP A 584 2.12 -2.35 -6.16
N TYR A 585 3.20 -2.06 -6.91
CA TYR A 585 4.38 -2.92 -6.98
C TYR A 585 5.44 -2.59 -5.91
N GLU A 586 5.29 -1.51 -5.14
CA GLU A 586 6.19 -1.16 -4.03
C GLU A 586 6.24 -2.26 -2.96
N LEU A 587 7.45 -2.56 -2.46
CA LEU A 587 7.64 -3.56 -1.42
C LEU A 587 7.01 -3.10 -0.10
N ARG A 588 6.04 -3.88 0.40
CA ARG A 588 5.27 -3.56 1.62
C ARG A 588 6.06 -3.70 2.93
N HIS A 589 7.26 -4.29 2.88
CA HIS A 589 8.15 -4.49 4.02
C HIS A 589 9.62 -4.29 3.61
N ASN A 590 10.48 -4.06 4.61
CA ASN A 590 11.95 -3.95 4.45
C ASN A 590 12.64 -5.30 4.16
N GLY A 591 12.08 -6.10 3.26
CA GLY A 591 12.80 -7.22 2.65
C GLY A 591 14.02 -6.71 1.89
N LYS A 592 14.98 -7.60 1.58
CA LYS A 592 16.23 -7.24 0.91
C LYS A 592 15.96 -6.45 -0.37
N ARG A 593 16.27 -5.15 -0.36
CA ARG A 593 16.18 -4.32 -1.57
C ARG A 593 17.11 -4.89 -2.64
N GLY A 594 16.51 -5.54 -3.64
CA GLY A 594 17.14 -5.70 -4.94
C GLY A 594 17.46 -4.33 -5.54
N ASN A 595 18.31 -4.31 -6.56
CA ASN A 595 18.60 -3.07 -7.27
C ASN A 595 17.31 -2.57 -7.93
N GLU A 596 16.73 -1.46 -7.47
CA GLU A 596 15.51 -0.91 -8.06
C GLU A 596 15.70 -0.52 -9.53
N MET A 597 16.94 -0.24 -9.97
CA MET A 597 17.24 0.00 -11.38
C MET A 597 17.10 -1.25 -12.28
N ASP A 598 16.95 -2.45 -11.68
CA ASP A 598 16.60 -3.69 -12.42
C ASP A 598 15.11 -3.68 -12.85
N PHE A 599 14.27 -2.79 -12.28
CA PHE A 599 12.82 -2.74 -12.49
C PHE A 599 12.36 -1.45 -13.19
N LEU A 600 11.34 -1.57 -14.05
CA LEU A 600 10.60 -0.45 -14.61
C LEU A 600 9.09 -0.62 -14.34
N THR A 601 8.43 0.37 -13.75
CA THR A 601 6.97 0.38 -13.59
C THR A 601 6.31 1.20 -14.70
N ALA A 602 5.41 0.59 -15.45
CA ALA A 602 4.61 1.25 -16.47
C ALA A 602 3.27 1.73 -15.89
N VAL A 603 2.97 3.02 -16.06
CA VAL A 603 1.90 3.73 -15.36
C VAL A 603 1.04 4.50 -16.36
N GLU A 604 -0.23 4.12 -16.46
CA GLU A 604 -1.25 4.80 -17.25
C GLU A 604 -1.72 6.06 -16.51
N PHE A 605 -1.90 7.17 -17.24
CA PHE A 605 -2.52 8.40 -16.75
C PHE A 605 -3.78 8.68 -17.57
N SER A 606 -4.90 8.97 -16.90
CA SER A 606 -6.17 9.32 -17.51
C SER A 606 -6.96 10.31 -16.63
N ILE A 607 -8.15 10.73 -17.09
CA ILE A 607 -9.06 11.59 -16.30
C ILE A 607 -9.56 10.83 -15.05
N GLU A 608 -9.69 9.52 -15.15
CA GLU A 608 -10.07 8.64 -14.05
C GLU A 608 -8.92 8.34 -13.08
N GLU A 609 -7.67 8.44 -13.54
CA GLU A 609 -6.45 8.08 -12.80
C GLU A 609 -5.39 9.19 -12.91
N PRO A 610 -5.66 10.43 -12.45
CA PRO A 610 -4.82 11.59 -12.72
C PRO A 610 -3.47 11.58 -11.98
N TYR A 611 -3.34 10.76 -10.94
CA TYR A 611 -2.08 10.53 -10.20
C TYR A 611 -1.32 9.28 -10.67
N GLY A 612 -1.83 8.60 -11.70
CA GLY A 612 -1.20 7.44 -12.34
C GLY A 612 -1.60 6.10 -11.73
N LYS A 613 -1.90 5.14 -12.60
CA LYS A 613 -2.27 3.76 -12.29
C LYS A 613 -1.24 2.80 -12.87
N ALA A 614 -0.56 2.02 -12.03
CA ALA A 614 0.43 1.06 -12.50
C ALA A 614 -0.23 -0.10 -13.26
N VAL A 615 0.04 -0.23 -14.56
CA VAL A 615 -0.56 -1.22 -15.47
C VAL A 615 0.36 -2.40 -15.77
N ALA A 616 1.69 -2.23 -15.66
CA ALA A 616 2.64 -3.33 -15.73
C ALA A 616 3.92 -3.06 -14.92
N LEU A 617 4.62 -4.15 -14.55
CA LEU A 617 5.98 -4.16 -14.04
C LEU A 617 6.87 -4.94 -15.00
N LEU A 618 8.03 -4.38 -15.34
CA LEU A 618 9.05 -4.99 -16.19
C LEU A 618 10.29 -5.24 -15.32
N ASP A 619 10.64 -6.50 -15.10
CA ASP A 619 11.92 -6.90 -14.46
C ASP A 619 12.93 -7.19 -15.58
N LEU A 620 13.93 -6.32 -15.73
CA LEU A 620 14.93 -6.40 -16.79
C LEU A 620 16.02 -7.46 -16.50
N ARG A 621 16.17 -7.87 -15.24
CA ARG A 621 17.20 -8.81 -14.76
C ARG A 621 16.72 -10.24 -14.85
N SER A 622 15.58 -10.53 -14.24
CA SER A 622 14.86 -11.81 -14.34
C SER A 622 14.17 -11.94 -15.70
N ARG A 623 14.06 -10.83 -16.46
CA ARG A 623 13.40 -10.74 -17.76
C ARG A 623 11.92 -11.16 -17.73
N HIS A 624 11.24 -10.75 -16.67
CA HIS A 624 9.82 -11.02 -16.45
C HIS A 624 8.97 -9.78 -16.76
N VAL A 625 7.76 -10.00 -17.27
CA VAL A 625 6.76 -8.95 -17.54
C VAL A 625 5.48 -9.31 -16.82
N THR A 626 5.02 -8.50 -15.87
CA THR A 626 3.75 -8.69 -15.16
C THR A 626 2.79 -7.56 -15.52
N ALA A 627 1.84 -7.80 -16.42
CA ALA A 627 0.80 -6.85 -16.82
C ALA A 627 -0.52 -7.12 -16.09
N LYS A 628 -1.17 -6.09 -15.53
CA LYS A 628 -2.51 -6.22 -14.90
C LYS A 628 -3.65 -6.30 -15.92
N GLU A 629 -3.42 -5.77 -17.13
CA GLU A 629 -4.46 -5.62 -18.15
C GLU A 629 -4.01 -6.20 -19.49
N LYS A 630 -4.93 -6.88 -20.17
CA LYS A 630 -4.66 -7.70 -21.36
C LYS A 630 -4.06 -6.91 -22.52
N TRP A 631 -4.54 -5.67 -22.74
CA TRP A 631 -4.01 -4.77 -23.78
C TRP A 631 -2.54 -4.39 -23.55
N MET A 632 -2.07 -4.39 -22.31
CA MET A 632 -0.69 -4.02 -21.95
C MET A 632 0.28 -5.21 -22.06
N VAL A 633 -0.21 -6.43 -22.30
CA VAL A 633 0.62 -7.63 -22.42
C VAL A 633 1.60 -7.51 -23.61
N LEU A 634 1.11 -7.40 -24.84
CA LEU A 634 1.98 -7.34 -26.02
C LEU A 634 2.88 -6.08 -26.05
N PRO A 635 2.39 -4.87 -25.75
CA PRO A 635 3.26 -3.70 -25.54
C PRO A 635 4.31 -3.94 -24.45
N GLY A 636 3.95 -4.48 -23.28
CA GLY A 636 4.87 -4.76 -22.18
C GLY A 636 5.97 -5.77 -22.54
N ILE A 637 5.63 -6.80 -23.33
CA ILE A 637 6.60 -7.72 -23.93
C ILE A 637 7.59 -6.94 -24.81
N ILE A 638 7.10 -6.20 -25.80
CA ILE A 638 7.93 -5.47 -26.78
C ILE A 638 8.81 -4.44 -26.06
N LEU A 639 8.25 -3.68 -25.11
CA LEU A 639 8.95 -2.70 -24.28
C LEU A 639 10.09 -3.33 -23.48
N THR A 640 9.84 -4.45 -22.80
CA THR A 640 10.86 -5.14 -21.99
C THR A 640 12.00 -5.65 -22.87
N PHE A 641 11.68 -6.17 -24.06
CA PHE A 641 12.68 -6.61 -25.03
C PHE A 641 13.51 -5.43 -25.56
N ILE A 642 12.89 -4.30 -25.92
CA ILE A 642 13.59 -3.10 -26.39
C ILE A 642 14.46 -2.51 -25.26
N ALA A 643 13.88 -2.25 -24.08
CA ALA A 643 14.59 -1.70 -22.93
C ALA A 643 15.77 -2.57 -22.51
N SER A 644 15.60 -3.90 -22.46
CA SER A 644 16.69 -4.85 -22.17
C SER A 644 17.81 -4.83 -23.21
N ASN A 645 17.53 -4.45 -24.47
CA ASN A 645 18.55 -4.32 -25.51
C ASN A 645 19.26 -2.95 -25.50
N ILE A 646 18.56 -1.88 -25.11
CA ILE A 646 19.16 -0.54 -24.93
C ILE A 646 20.05 -0.53 -23.68
N MET A 647 19.52 -0.97 -22.54
CA MET A 647 20.24 -1.04 -21.25
C MET A 647 21.54 -1.87 -21.35
N LYS A 648 21.55 -2.96 -22.13
CA LYS A 648 22.76 -3.77 -22.40
C LYS A 648 23.82 -3.08 -23.26
N LYS A 649 23.46 -2.07 -24.05
CA LYS A 649 24.38 -1.36 -24.95
C LYS A 649 24.92 -0.08 -24.35
N GLU A 650 24.13 0.58 -23.52
CA GLU A 650 24.41 1.96 -23.08
C GLU A 650 24.54 2.08 -21.56
N GLY A 651 23.97 1.14 -20.79
CA GLY A 651 23.88 1.23 -19.33
C GLY A 651 22.92 2.33 -18.85
N TYR A 652 22.50 2.24 -17.59
CA TYR A 652 21.56 3.20 -16.99
C TYR A 652 22.10 4.64 -17.04
N GLU A 653 23.35 4.83 -16.61
CA GLU A 653 24.03 6.14 -16.65
C GLU A 653 24.29 6.64 -18.07
N GLY A 654 24.56 5.76 -19.05
CA GLY A 654 24.77 6.18 -20.44
C GLY A 654 23.49 6.67 -21.12
N ILE A 655 22.34 6.11 -20.78
CA ILE A 655 21.03 6.60 -21.22
C ILE A 655 20.74 7.98 -20.63
N ILE A 656 21.05 8.20 -19.34
CA ILE A 656 20.92 9.49 -18.66
C ILE A 656 21.96 10.51 -19.14
N ALA A 657 23.16 10.08 -19.55
CA ALA A 657 24.17 10.95 -20.16
C ALA A 657 23.72 11.42 -21.55
N LYS A 658 23.25 10.50 -22.41
CA LYS A 658 22.75 10.86 -23.75
C LYS A 658 21.55 11.80 -23.71
N SER A 659 20.66 11.66 -22.71
CA SER A 659 19.58 12.64 -22.53
C SER A 659 20.14 14.02 -22.15
N LYS A 660 21.25 14.13 -21.41
CA LYS A 660 21.94 15.40 -21.12
C LYS A 660 22.66 16.00 -22.33
N ASP A 661 23.09 15.21 -23.31
CA ASP A 661 23.85 15.71 -24.47
C ASP A 661 22.99 16.29 -25.60
N LEU A 662 21.74 15.82 -25.78
CA LEU A 662 20.81 16.27 -26.83
C LEU A 662 20.37 17.74 -26.66
N LYS A 663 21.21 18.73 -26.98
CA LYS A 663 20.77 20.13 -27.12
C LYS A 663 19.90 20.26 -28.38
N VAL A 664 18.66 20.71 -28.20
CA VAL A 664 17.76 21.04 -29.31
C VAL A 664 18.24 22.35 -29.93
N ASN A 665 18.55 22.33 -31.23
CA ASN A 665 18.61 23.56 -32.02
C ASN A 665 17.17 24.03 -32.23
N GLY A 666 16.85 25.25 -31.79
CA GLY A 666 15.57 25.88 -32.13
C GLY A 666 15.49 26.20 -33.63
N PRO A 667 14.29 26.36 -34.20
CA PRO A 667 14.14 26.90 -35.55
C PRO A 667 14.59 28.37 -35.55
N ASN A 668 15.51 28.72 -36.45
CA ASN A 668 15.86 30.12 -36.68
C ASN A 668 14.75 30.83 -37.46
N GLU A 669 14.47 32.07 -37.08
CA GLU A 669 13.61 32.99 -37.83
C GLU A 669 14.33 33.48 -39.09
N GLU A 670 13.63 33.58 -40.23
CA GLU A 670 14.20 34.18 -41.44
C GLU A 670 14.01 35.71 -41.46
N ASN A 671 15.11 36.40 -41.16
CA ASN A 671 15.50 37.77 -41.54
C ASN A 671 14.47 38.69 -42.23
N GLU A 672 14.40 39.94 -41.73
CA GLU A 672 14.49 41.10 -42.63
C GLU A 672 15.66 42.04 -42.28
N LYS A 673 16.48 42.29 -43.30
CA LYS A 673 17.16 43.55 -43.63
C LYS A 673 18.39 44.05 -42.82
N THR A 674 19.56 43.84 -43.44
CA THR A 674 20.59 44.86 -43.79
C THR A 674 21.51 45.42 -42.67
N VAL A 675 22.81 45.76 -42.89
CA VAL A 675 23.59 45.86 -44.14
C VAL A 675 25.14 45.70 -43.97
N LEU A 676 25.82 45.29 -45.06
CA LEU A 676 27.26 45.42 -45.42
C LEU A 676 28.41 44.76 -44.60
N ASN A 677 29.02 43.75 -45.25
CA ASN A 677 30.46 43.58 -45.58
C ASN A 677 31.57 43.50 -44.50
N GLY A 678 32.37 42.43 -44.57
CA GLY A 678 33.73 42.38 -44.00
C GLY A 678 34.42 41.01 -44.07
N THR A 679 35.26 40.80 -45.09
CA THR A 679 36.24 39.68 -45.28
C THR A 679 37.04 39.27 -44.02
N GLY A 680 37.49 38.02 -43.82
CA GLY A 680 37.48 36.83 -44.70
C GLY A 680 38.27 35.62 -44.11
N LEU A 681 38.69 34.68 -44.98
CA LEU A 681 39.39 33.39 -44.75
C LEU A 681 40.63 33.47 -43.80
N SER A 682 41.16 32.39 -43.18
CA SER A 682 41.24 30.97 -43.62
C SER A 682 41.46 29.93 -42.48
N SER A 683 41.36 28.64 -42.82
CA SER A 683 41.68 27.44 -42.01
C SER A 683 43.19 27.29 -41.66
N THR A 684 43.65 26.43 -40.72
CA THR A 684 43.77 24.96 -40.91
C THR A 684 44.23 24.20 -39.63
N ASN A 685 43.78 22.93 -39.53
CA ASN A 685 43.96 21.83 -38.55
C ASN A 685 45.29 21.58 -37.76
N MET A 686 45.12 20.80 -36.67
CA MET A 686 45.97 19.71 -36.07
C MET A 686 46.62 19.92 -34.67
N CYS A 687 46.10 19.14 -33.71
CA CYS A 687 46.77 18.33 -32.66
C CYS A 687 47.74 18.90 -31.60
N ASN A 688 47.28 18.77 -30.33
CA ASN A 688 47.94 18.16 -29.16
C ASN A 688 48.89 18.96 -28.21
N GLU A 689 48.86 18.45 -26.96
CA GLU A 689 49.83 18.50 -25.86
C GLU A 689 49.97 19.76 -24.94
N ASP A 690 49.44 19.58 -23.72
CA ASP A 690 49.96 19.89 -22.36
C ASP A 690 50.28 21.31 -21.81
N GLU A 691 50.09 21.36 -20.47
CA GLU A 691 50.54 22.28 -19.40
C GLU A 691 50.85 23.77 -19.71
N GLY A 692 50.22 24.70 -18.95
CA GLY A 692 50.59 26.14 -19.05
C GLY A 692 49.87 27.14 -18.13
N ILE A 693 50.49 27.44 -17.00
CA ILE A 693 50.19 28.43 -15.94
C ILE A 693 49.70 29.83 -16.43
N THR A 694 48.46 30.18 -16.03
CA THR A 694 48.00 31.37 -15.27
C THR A 694 48.41 32.85 -15.60
N TYR A 695 47.41 33.75 -15.44
CA TYR A 695 47.42 35.15 -14.91
C TYR A 695 47.23 36.41 -15.82
N LYS A 696 46.06 37.06 -15.60
CA LYS A 696 45.79 38.51 -15.33
C LYS A 696 46.21 39.65 -16.29
N SER A 697 45.21 40.44 -16.69
CA SER A 697 45.04 41.89 -16.40
C SER A 697 43.52 42.21 -16.56
N GLU A 698 42.79 43.06 -15.81
CA GLU A 698 43.01 44.42 -15.23
C GLU A 698 43.16 45.49 -16.33
N ILE A 699 42.33 46.54 -16.39
CA ILE A 699 42.27 47.79 -15.57
C ILE A 699 40.87 48.44 -15.79
N SER A 700 40.13 49.07 -14.85
CA SER A 700 40.38 49.93 -13.66
C SER A 700 40.26 51.46 -13.97
N ILE A 701 40.47 52.33 -12.95
CA ILE A 701 40.12 53.79 -12.80
C ILE A 701 38.75 54.00 -12.12
N GLY A 702 38.58 54.81 -11.05
CA GLY A 702 39.48 55.58 -10.16
C GLY A 702 38.68 55.94 -8.87
N GLY A 703 39.18 56.52 -7.76
CA GLY A 703 40.31 57.42 -7.48
C GLY A 703 39.76 58.66 -6.71
N CYS A 704 40.40 59.31 -5.73
CA CYS A 704 41.73 59.19 -5.11
C CYS A 704 41.79 59.93 -3.74
N GLY A 705 42.85 59.74 -2.93
CA GLY A 705 43.05 60.49 -1.66
C GLY A 705 44.26 60.04 -0.81
N ASN A 706 45.31 60.87 -0.75
CA ASN A 706 46.61 60.71 -0.04
C ASN A 706 46.48 60.63 1.51
N ALA A 707 47.44 60.20 2.36
CA ALA A 707 48.67 59.35 2.33
C ALA A 707 49.07 59.11 3.84
N VAL A 708 50.28 58.82 4.38
CA VAL A 708 51.72 58.80 3.98
C VAL A 708 52.55 57.89 4.94
N GLU A 709 53.85 57.70 4.66
CA GLU A 709 54.96 57.23 5.54
C GLU A 709 55.10 55.74 5.99
N SER A 710 56.31 55.44 6.46
CA SER A 710 57.03 54.16 6.66
C SER A 710 56.40 53.13 7.63
N GLY A 711 56.80 51.84 7.64
CA GLY A 711 57.78 51.10 6.83
C GLY A 711 58.41 49.92 7.62
N GLY A 712 59.07 48.97 6.94
CA GLY A 712 59.81 47.86 7.56
C GLY A 712 59.25 46.45 7.28
N CYS A 713 60.10 45.42 7.32
CA CYS A 713 59.81 44.06 6.86
C CYS A 713 60.02 43.02 7.97
N GLY A 714 59.22 41.92 8.02
CA GLY A 714 59.58 40.76 8.85
C GLY A 714 58.50 39.69 9.09
N ALA A 715 58.66 38.54 8.41
CA ALA A 715 58.36 37.15 8.85
C ALA A 715 56.97 36.72 9.40
N GLY A 716 56.57 35.49 9.03
CA GLY A 716 55.85 34.56 9.92
C GLY A 716 54.32 34.50 9.82
N CYS A 717 53.78 33.67 8.93
CA CYS A 717 52.36 33.32 8.93
C CYS A 717 52.08 32.08 9.82
N GLY A 718 51.70 32.32 11.09
CA GLY A 718 50.96 31.36 11.91
C GLY A 718 49.49 31.78 12.02
N GLY A 719 48.55 30.84 11.98
CA GLY A 719 47.11 31.12 12.03
C GLY A 719 46.51 31.13 13.44
N GLY A 720 45.23 31.52 13.54
CA GLY A 720 44.42 31.42 14.76
C GLY A 720 43.83 32.76 15.21
N CYS A 721 42.52 32.94 15.02
CA CYS A 721 41.79 34.14 15.45
C CYS A 721 41.42 34.08 16.94
N GLY A 722 41.12 35.23 17.55
CA GLY A 722 40.46 35.24 18.87
C GLY A 722 39.90 36.60 19.32
N ASN A 723 38.74 36.51 20.01
CA ASN A 723 38.28 37.41 21.08
C ASN A 723 37.87 38.87 20.74
N LEU A 724 36.98 39.56 21.50
CA LEU A 724 35.92 39.21 22.49
C LEU A 724 35.17 40.53 22.87
N ILE A 725 34.21 40.49 23.82
CA ILE A 725 33.65 41.61 24.63
C ILE A 725 32.54 42.43 23.91
N LYS A 726 31.33 42.69 24.46
CA LYS A 726 30.54 42.33 25.67
C LYS A 726 29.06 42.76 25.40
N SER A 727 27.99 42.59 26.20
CA SER A 727 27.58 41.84 27.42
C SER A 727 26.04 42.01 27.57
N GLY A 728 25.28 41.28 28.40
CA GLY A 728 25.59 40.17 29.31
C GLY A 728 25.03 38.83 28.80
N GLY A 729 24.36 37.98 29.61
CA GLY A 729 24.00 38.09 31.03
C GLY A 729 22.74 38.95 31.30
N CYS A 730 21.82 38.59 32.21
CA CYS A 730 21.73 37.44 33.14
C CYS A 730 20.25 37.05 33.37
N GLY A 731 19.85 35.86 33.84
CA GLY A 731 20.62 34.68 34.28
C GLY A 731 20.76 34.56 35.82
N GLY A 732 20.91 33.38 36.44
CA GLY A 732 20.82 32.01 35.89
C GLY A 732 19.41 31.41 36.03
N CYS A 733 19.19 30.14 36.39
CA CYS A 733 20.09 29.01 36.72
C CYS A 733 19.47 27.70 36.13
N GLY A 734 20.05 26.48 36.16
CA GLY A 734 21.19 25.93 36.88
C GLY A 734 20.79 25.27 38.22
N ALA A 735 21.25 24.08 38.63
CA ALA A 735 22.08 23.03 37.98
C ALA A 735 21.91 21.71 38.81
N GLY A 736 22.28 20.51 38.36
CA GLY A 736 22.83 20.05 37.07
C GLY A 736 23.76 18.81 37.25
N CYS A 737 24.44 18.43 36.15
CA CYS A 737 25.66 17.60 36.09
C CYS A 737 25.58 16.05 36.21
N GLY A 738 26.40 15.36 35.40
CA GLY A 738 26.65 13.92 35.40
C GLY A 738 26.82 13.35 33.97
N GLY A 739 27.89 12.61 33.66
CA GLY A 739 28.19 12.11 32.30
C GLY A 739 29.30 11.07 32.18
N CYS A 740 29.85 10.91 30.96
CA CYS A 740 30.80 9.88 30.49
C CYS A 740 30.19 8.48 30.21
N GLY A 741 30.66 7.70 29.22
CA GLY A 741 31.60 7.99 28.11
C GLY A 741 32.17 6.74 27.41
N GLY A 742 32.40 6.79 26.08
CA GLY A 742 33.02 5.71 25.28
C GLY A 742 32.09 4.52 24.95
N GLY A 743 32.43 3.62 24.01
CA GLY A 743 33.55 3.55 23.07
C GLY A 743 33.45 2.31 22.15
N CYS A 744 34.01 2.34 20.94
CA CYS A 744 33.82 1.28 19.93
C CYS A 744 34.77 0.07 20.10
N GLY A 745 34.32 -1.12 19.69
CA GLY A 745 35.19 -2.30 19.53
C GLY A 745 34.43 -3.56 19.08
N GLY A 746 34.88 -4.20 18.00
CA GLY A 746 34.37 -5.51 17.56
C GLY A 746 35.49 -6.55 17.58
N GLY A 747 35.15 -7.82 17.78
CA GLY A 747 36.14 -8.91 17.83
C GLY A 747 35.50 -10.30 17.88
N CYS A 748 35.89 -11.16 16.94
CA CYS A 748 35.41 -12.53 16.82
C CYS A 748 35.94 -13.43 17.95
N GLY A 749 35.12 -14.35 18.46
CA GLY A 749 35.54 -15.37 19.42
C GLY A 749 34.56 -16.54 19.48
N SER A 750 35.04 -17.76 19.25
CA SER A 750 34.19 -18.96 19.09
C SER A 750 34.33 -19.95 20.24
N MET A 751 33.27 -20.73 20.42
CA MET A 751 33.26 -22.14 20.88
C MET A 751 33.46 -22.48 22.38
N LEU A 752 32.66 -23.48 22.81
CA LEU A 752 32.93 -24.50 23.84
C LEU A 752 33.01 -24.04 25.31
N LYS A 753 32.66 -24.86 26.33
CA LYS A 753 31.67 -25.96 26.46
C LYS A 753 31.52 -26.28 27.97
N SER A 754 30.44 -26.97 28.36
CA SER A 754 30.20 -27.55 29.71
C SER A 754 30.17 -26.55 30.89
N GLY A 755 29.59 -26.89 32.05
CA GLY A 755 28.80 -28.08 32.41
C GLY A 755 28.96 -28.47 33.89
N GLY A 756 27.95 -29.13 34.47
CA GLY A 756 27.84 -29.38 35.92
C GLY A 756 27.12 -28.21 36.62
N CYS A 757 26.00 -28.35 37.34
CA CYS A 757 25.50 -29.36 38.30
C CYS A 757 26.06 -29.21 39.73
N GLY A 758 25.15 -29.15 40.71
CA GLY A 758 25.43 -29.27 42.15
C GLY A 758 25.14 -28.00 42.96
N GLY A 759 24.49 -28.17 44.12
CA GLY A 759 24.26 -27.07 45.09
C GLY A 759 22.82 -26.99 45.64
N CYS A 760 22.44 -27.92 46.51
CA CYS A 760 21.23 -27.78 47.35
C CYS A 760 21.57 -27.12 48.68
N GLY A 761 20.64 -26.31 49.21
CA GLY A 761 20.74 -25.63 50.50
C GLY A 761 20.03 -24.27 50.44
N GLY A 762 19.03 -23.93 51.26
CA GLY A 762 18.50 -24.64 52.44
C GLY A 762 18.91 -23.94 53.72
N GLY A 763 18.08 -23.00 54.19
CA GLY A 763 18.31 -22.24 55.42
C GLY A 763 17.20 -21.20 55.66
N CYS A 764 16.57 -21.25 56.83
CA CYS A 764 15.53 -20.33 57.27
C CYS A 764 16.02 -19.53 58.50
N GLY A 765 15.48 -18.31 58.74
CA GLY A 765 15.56 -17.69 60.07
C GLY A 765 15.52 -16.15 60.12
N GLY A 766 14.82 -15.59 61.12
CA GLY A 766 14.79 -14.14 61.47
C GLY A 766 13.80 -13.31 60.62
N CYS A 767 12.73 -12.65 61.11
CA CYS A 767 12.26 -12.18 62.43
C CYS A 767 12.83 -10.83 62.95
N GLY A 768 11.92 -9.98 63.45
CA GLY A 768 12.11 -8.55 63.76
C GLY A 768 11.66 -7.67 62.57
N GLY A 769 10.75 -6.69 62.66
CA GLY A 769 10.25 -5.90 63.80
C GLY A 769 10.67 -4.42 63.60
N GLY A 770 9.87 -3.38 63.83
CA GLY A 770 8.47 -3.25 64.27
C GLY A 770 8.07 -1.75 64.25
N CYS A 771 6.86 -1.42 64.74
CA CYS A 771 6.27 -0.06 64.79
C CYS A 771 5.94 0.57 63.41
N GLY A 772 4.86 1.34 63.22
CA GLY A 772 3.69 1.57 64.08
C GLY A 772 3.21 3.03 64.10
N ASN A 773 1.98 3.30 63.62
CA ASN A 773 1.11 4.37 64.12
C ASN A 773 -0.34 4.22 63.61
N ARG A 774 -1.31 4.91 64.24
CA ARG A 774 -2.74 4.59 64.24
C ARG A 774 -3.62 5.86 64.31
N LEU A 775 -4.72 5.87 63.55
CA LEU A 775 -5.96 6.69 63.64
C LEU A 775 -6.89 6.08 62.56
N GLU A 776 -8.11 5.56 62.76
CA GLU A 776 -9.29 5.92 63.58
C GLU A 776 -9.92 7.27 63.21
N SER A 777 -11.23 7.40 62.94
CA SER A 777 -12.36 6.43 62.78
C SER A 777 -13.46 7.07 61.89
N SER A 778 -14.67 6.57 61.60
CA SER A 778 -15.56 5.44 62.01
C SER A 778 -16.63 5.24 60.89
N GLY A 779 -17.54 4.25 60.86
CA GLY A 779 -17.67 3.01 61.63
C GLY A 779 -19.11 2.43 61.69
N CYS A 780 -19.23 1.10 61.58
CA CYS A 780 -20.32 0.22 62.06
C CYS A 780 -21.68 0.11 61.32
N GLY A 781 -22.16 -1.14 61.21
CA GLY A 781 -23.50 -1.55 60.77
C GLY A 781 -23.45 -2.83 59.91
N GLY A 782 -23.79 -4.01 60.46
CA GLY A 782 -23.63 -5.26 59.70
C GLY A 782 -24.34 -6.51 60.22
N CYS A 783 -24.57 -7.43 59.29
CA CYS A 783 -24.88 -8.87 59.38
C CYS A 783 -24.58 -9.50 58.00
N GLY A 784 -24.38 -10.81 57.82
CA GLY A 784 -24.31 -11.89 58.82
C GLY A 784 -24.85 -13.20 58.25
N GLY A 785 -23.99 -14.05 57.66
CA GLY A 785 -24.38 -15.35 57.12
C GLY A 785 -23.32 -16.03 56.23
N ASP A 786 -22.63 -17.00 56.82
CA ASP A 786 -22.08 -18.26 56.26
C ASP A 786 -21.48 -18.34 54.83
N LEU A 787 -20.14 -18.45 54.81
CA LEU A 787 -19.36 -19.54 54.22
C LEU A 787 -19.93 -20.34 53.03
N MET A 788 -19.30 -20.17 51.86
CA MET A 788 -18.80 -21.28 51.05
C MET A 788 -17.50 -20.86 50.34
N ASP A 789 -16.46 -21.72 50.37
CA ASP A 789 -15.12 -21.41 49.87
C ASP A 789 -14.94 -21.98 48.45
N SER A 790 -14.69 -21.12 47.45
CA SER A 790 -14.45 -21.54 46.07
C SER A 790 -13.33 -20.72 45.41
N LYS A 791 -12.09 -21.04 45.79
CA LYS A 791 -10.88 -20.46 45.18
C LYS A 791 -10.69 -20.94 43.73
N CYS A 792 -11.16 -20.14 42.78
CA CYS A 792 -10.60 -20.15 41.42
C CYS A 792 -9.46 -19.12 41.37
N GLY A 793 -8.22 -19.60 41.23
CA GLY A 793 -7.08 -18.73 40.94
C GLY A 793 -7.21 -18.07 39.57
N ILE A 794 -6.80 -16.81 39.47
CA ILE A 794 -6.75 -16.08 38.20
C ILE A 794 -5.32 -16.21 37.65
N ASP A 795 -5.08 -17.24 36.85
CA ASP A 795 -3.77 -17.48 36.23
C ASP A 795 -3.49 -16.50 35.08
N GLU A 796 -2.67 -15.50 35.40
CA GLU A 796 -1.60 -14.87 34.61
C GLU A 796 -1.85 -14.30 33.19
N HIS A 797 -0.97 -13.35 32.83
CA HIS A 797 -1.02 -12.57 31.59
C HIS A 797 -0.55 -13.37 30.35
N PHE A 798 -1.44 -14.18 29.77
CA PHE A 798 -1.20 -14.75 28.44
C PHE A 798 -1.36 -13.70 27.32
N ILE A 799 -0.23 -13.32 26.71
CA ILE A 799 -0.17 -12.58 25.44
C ILE A 799 -0.16 -13.59 24.29
N GLU A 800 -1.30 -13.79 23.65
CA GLU A 800 -1.42 -14.61 22.44
C GLU A 800 -0.97 -13.79 21.21
N GLU A 801 0.14 -14.17 20.59
CA GLU A 801 0.67 -13.49 19.40
C GLU A 801 0.01 -14.01 18.11
N LEU A 802 -0.52 -13.10 17.29
CA LEU A 802 -1.06 -13.39 15.96
C LEU A 802 0.05 -13.25 14.89
N LYS A 803 0.68 -14.36 14.51
CA LYS A 803 1.73 -14.37 13.47
C LYS A 803 1.13 -14.64 12.09
N TYR A 804 1.25 -13.64 11.20
CA TYR A 804 1.02 -13.83 9.77
C TYR A 804 2.24 -14.47 9.11
N VAL A 805 2.07 -15.67 8.57
CA VAL A 805 3.10 -16.38 7.80
C VAL A 805 2.93 -16.02 6.33
N ASN A 806 3.72 -15.04 5.88
CA ASN A 806 3.77 -14.55 4.50
C ASN A 806 4.74 -15.38 3.64
N GLU A 807 4.89 -15.01 2.36
CA GLU A 807 5.44 -15.81 1.27
C GLU A 807 6.99 -16.01 1.29
N GLU A 808 7.70 -15.62 2.34
CA GLU A 808 9.14 -15.92 2.44
C GLU A 808 9.40 -17.39 2.80
N ALA A 809 10.30 -18.01 2.04
CA ALA A 809 10.45 -19.46 1.98
C ALA A 809 11.08 -20.07 3.25
N VAL A 810 10.23 -20.70 4.10
CA VAL A 810 10.68 -21.74 5.03
C VAL A 810 10.83 -23.06 4.27
N THR A 811 11.75 -23.10 3.31
CA THR A 811 12.29 -24.35 2.77
C THR A 811 13.11 -25.04 3.84
N ALA A 812 12.78 -26.29 4.15
CA ALA A 812 13.46 -27.16 5.11
C ALA A 812 13.76 -28.53 4.47
#